data_AF-A0A167SB28-F1
#
_entry.id   AF-A0A167SB28-F1
#
_cell.length_a   1.000
_cell.length_b   1.000
_cell.length_c   1.000
_cell.angle_alpha   90.00
_cell.angle_beta   90.00
_cell.angle_gamma   90.00
#
_symmetry.space_group_name_H-M   'P 1'
#
loop_
_entity.id
_entity.type
_entity.pdbx_description
1 polymer ?
#
loop_
_entity_poly.entity_id
_entity_poly.type
_entity_poly.pdbx_seq_one_letter_code
_entity_poly.pdbx_strand_id
1 'polypeptide(L)'
;MNGVASGRSPFDYGASNLSPVGGGRLVGGKAAVDEFARNMLVGEDRDASRYPQINRTPSPAVVDLKDPIQIHLLTETALADSNKYEILPQEEVDNLKKQSQLMMQRIESTRANLAIQAKYRDAALSMAKLSPDGSQDPQAEQDGAESQRKCEELALELFNLEKSLMIPQRRILEHTAGILQITHKASKKKNAQQSQVVNGIPGSPESLYTYSHSRNSLDAAGDDTYFEDGMYPLDSAGRKNAIEIPMKSPNRERGEMDRVKEENLILIRSVSDFEEKLRALNGSLRDTIVRFSPDVNKDYIEPPRNTSNSKPLEMLRQQLDYLETGLVAVQAEQESSSQTGPSDGAESDETVRHLWGVIQNDFAGTRQRREERRRARVDKGLSENDEDEGSDDEFDHSEAYNIKSFTKRVNYLSSQTATLKDQRTVLKRQIKQQRELNNKSDAEKDEELARRQEEIESARQAVARAERDAMDAQNMLSEALQDLEQARALATSAGTAQSDLRDREETIELLEKKIKKVEAEGKRSGELTAELERAVAEKQAAEAAAEALQADAKQKDKLLKNKENDVDELNMTIAELKTEVTIARAELDGAYGTRAERAADVAALKNNAEVQKLSNQIEKLKKELAGTAEDLESITKETLGAEREKLELEGKLDEALQARQQAEVGVEKAREQIATLQEELDGHRLRVGGGKGGGAGASMLSEQFRATMREERKKFQEDLREERGRARKLEEELARLKRSQGPGKSPLSPR
;
A
#
# COMPACT_ATOMS: atom_id res chain seq x y z
N MET A 1 -16.49 71.43 -24.20
CA MET A 1 -15.31 72.22 -23.78
C MET A 1 -14.30 71.26 -23.18
N ASN A 2 -13.10 71.29 -23.78
CA ASN A 2 -11.80 70.64 -23.49
C ASN A 2 -11.61 70.04 -22.08
N GLY A 3 -10.89 68.92 -21.88
CA GLY A 3 -9.88 68.32 -22.73
C GLY A 3 -9.36 66.95 -22.25
N VAL A 4 -8.35 66.52 -22.97
CA VAL A 4 -7.77 65.17 -23.15
C VAL A 4 -7.18 64.54 -21.88
N ALA A 5 -7.39 63.23 -21.70
CA ALA A 5 -6.50 62.36 -20.94
C ALA A 5 -6.20 61.08 -21.74
N SER A 6 -4.95 60.97 -22.17
CA SER A 6 -4.36 59.86 -22.91
C SER A 6 -4.00 58.69 -21.99
N GLY A 7 -4.50 57.50 -22.34
CA GLY A 7 -3.83 56.19 -22.27
C GLY A 7 -3.11 55.74 -20.99
N ARG A 8 -3.74 54.83 -20.25
CA ARG A 8 -3.07 53.65 -19.65
C ARG A 8 -4.11 52.56 -19.32
N SER A 9 -3.82 51.32 -19.74
CA SER A 9 -4.62 50.11 -19.48
C SER A 9 -4.63 49.76 -17.97
N PRO A 10 -5.73 49.20 -17.39
CA PRO A 10 -5.86 48.95 -15.96
C PRO A 10 -5.31 47.59 -15.47
N PHE A 11 -4.52 46.89 -16.29
CA PHE A 11 -3.89 45.62 -15.92
C PHE A 11 -2.38 45.74 -15.87
N ASP A 12 -1.89 46.48 -14.87
CA ASP A 12 -0.48 46.43 -14.46
C ASP A 12 -0.43 46.48 -12.93
N TYR A 13 -0.59 45.29 -12.32
CA TYR A 13 -0.17 45.08 -10.94
C TYR A 13 1.20 44.40 -10.96
N GLY A 14 2.23 45.19 -11.27
CA GLY A 14 3.45 45.26 -10.48
C GLY A 14 4.36 44.04 -10.49
N ALA A 15 5.05 43.83 -11.61
CA ALA A 15 6.28 43.04 -11.67
C ALA A 15 7.50 43.94 -11.96
N SER A 16 7.66 45.05 -11.24
CA SER A 16 8.88 45.87 -11.29
C SER A 16 8.86 46.98 -10.24
N ASN A 17 9.19 46.64 -8.99
CA ASN A 17 9.88 47.50 -8.01
C ASN A 17 10.00 46.77 -6.68
N LEU A 18 11.11 46.06 -6.49
CA LEU A 18 11.61 45.67 -5.17
C LEU A 18 13.01 46.27 -5.02
N SER A 19 13.06 47.52 -4.57
CA SER A 19 14.18 48.03 -3.79
C SER A 19 13.70 48.23 -2.35
N PRO A 20 14.59 48.04 -1.36
CA PRO A 20 14.20 47.49 -0.07
C PRO A 20 14.00 48.60 0.97
N VAL A 21 12.76 48.84 1.40
CA VAL A 21 12.53 49.61 2.63
C VAL A 21 11.30 49.06 3.35
N GLY A 22 11.50 48.59 4.58
CA GLY A 22 10.47 48.60 5.62
C GLY A 22 9.85 47.25 6.03
N GLY A 23 10.61 46.45 6.79
CA GLY A 23 10.03 45.70 7.92
C GLY A 23 9.07 44.55 7.63
N GLY A 24 9.27 43.77 6.57
CA GLY A 24 8.66 42.44 6.46
C GLY A 24 9.47 41.46 7.31
N ARG A 25 8.85 40.88 8.34
CA ARG A 25 9.41 39.75 9.10
C ARG A 25 9.84 38.67 8.09
N LEU A 26 11.14 38.57 7.83
CA LEU A 26 11.71 37.38 7.22
C LEU A 26 11.30 36.25 8.15
N VAL A 27 10.51 35.30 7.66
CA VAL A 27 10.27 34.05 8.39
C VAL A 27 11.66 33.42 8.51
N GLY A 28 12.29 33.61 9.67
CA GLY A 28 13.61 33.03 9.93
C GLY A 28 13.48 31.53 9.74
N GLY A 29 14.47 30.88 9.12
CA GLY A 29 14.46 29.42 8.90
C GLY A 29 14.09 28.67 10.18
N LYS A 30 14.55 29.16 11.33
CA LYS A 30 14.18 28.69 12.66
C LYS A 30 12.67 28.69 12.95
N ALA A 31 11.95 29.75 12.60
CA ALA A 31 10.51 29.86 12.78
C ALA A 31 9.72 28.91 11.86
N ALA A 32 10.18 28.73 10.61
CA ALA A 32 9.58 27.78 9.66
C ALA A 32 9.76 26.32 10.11
N VAL A 33 10.94 26.00 10.63
CA VAL A 33 11.24 24.67 11.18
C VAL A 33 10.44 24.39 12.46
N ASP A 34 10.29 25.39 13.34
CA ASP A 34 9.51 25.26 14.58
C ASP A 34 7.98 25.18 14.33
N GLU A 35 7.48 25.80 13.26
CA GLU A 35 6.09 25.66 12.80
C GLU A 35 5.84 24.29 12.14
N PHE A 36 6.82 23.79 11.38
CA PHE A 36 6.77 22.42 10.83
C PHE A 36 6.80 21.34 11.91
N ALA A 37 7.67 21.49 12.92
CA ALA A 37 7.77 20.54 14.03
C ALA A 37 6.49 20.48 14.87
N ARG A 38 5.83 21.64 15.09
CA ARG A 38 4.53 21.71 15.77
C ARG A 38 3.43 20.99 14.97
N ASN A 39 3.40 21.14 13.65
CA ASN A 39 2.44 20.46 12.77
C ASN A 39 2.78 18.97 12.50
N MET A 40 3.96 18.49 12.86
CA MET A 40 4.30 17.05 12.83
C MET A 40 3.86 16.33 14.10
N LEU A 41 3.80 17.05 15.24
CA LEU A 41 3.43 16.48 16.54
C LEU A 41 1.90 16.36 16.71
N VAL A 42 1.17 17.28 16.11
CA VAL A 42 -0.29 17.21 15.94
C VAL A 42 -0.51 16.56 14.58
N GLY A 43 -1.08 15.35 14.53
CA GLY A 43 -1.35 14.64 13.27
C GLY A 43 -2.45 15.29 12.42
N GLU A 44 -2.38 16.60 12.20
CA GLU A 44 -3.34 17.38 11.44
C GLU A 44 -2.96 17.51 9.97
N ASP A 45 -4.01 17.42 9.15
CA ASP A 45 -4.11 17.35 7.70
C ASP A 45 -2.87 17.67 6.87
N ARG A 46 -2.51 16.70 6.03
CA ARG A 46 -1.50 16.81 4.95
C ARG A 46 -1.78 17.96 3.97
N ASP A 47 -2.97 18.56 4.03
CA ASP A 47 -3.50 19.61 3.15
C ASP A 47 -3.65 21.00 3.81
N ALA A 48 -3.29 21.18 5.08
CA ALA A 48 -3.38 22.49 5.73
C ALA A 48 -2.36 23.48 5.13
N SER A 49 -2.87 24.56 4.50
CA SER A 49 -2.06 25.61 3.86
C SER A 49 -1.19 26.37 4.87
N ARG A 50 0.13 26.33 4.69
CA ARG A 50 1.17 26.85 5.62
C ARG A 50 1.56 28.31 5.38
N TYR A 51 0.67 29.09 4.79
CA TYR A 51 0.92 30.52 4.61
C TYR A 51 0.55 31.27 5.89
N PRO A 52 1.37 32.23 6.36
CA PRO A 52 0.85 33.26 7.23
C PRO A 52 -0.29 33.93 6.47
N GLN A 53 -1.50 33.85 7.04
CA GLN A 53 -2.70 34.52 6.55
C GLN A 53 -2.33 35.98 6.24
N ILE A 54 -2.14 36.30 4.96
CA ILE A 54 -1.98 37.69 4.52
C ILE A 54 -3.31 38.36 4.86
N ASN A 55 -3.36 39.03 6.02
CA ASN A 55 -4.49 39.79 6.55
C ASN A 55 -5.83 39.41 5.91
N ARG A 56 -6.31 38.18 6.15
CA ARG A 56 -7.74 37.95 6.04
C ARG A 56 -8.34 38.79 7.16
N THR A 57 -9.06 39.83 6.79
CA THR A 57 -10.09 40.41 7.66
C THR A 57 -10.82 39.25 8.32
N PRO A 58 -11.02 39.25 9.66
CA PRO A 58 -11.65 38.12 10.34
C PRO A 58 -12.98 37.85 9.67
N SER A 59 -13.11 36.69 9.01
CA SER A 59 -14.32 36.31 8.30
C SER A 59 -15.39 36.01 9.36
N PRO A 60 -16.46 36.81 9.49
CA PRO A 60 -17.65 36.33 10.15
C PRO A 60 -18.52 35.60 9.12
N ALA A 61 -19.40 34.74 9.61
CA ALA A 61 -20.46 34.04 8.86
C ALA A 61 -20.03 32.87 7.96
N VAL A 62 -20.30 31.67 8.46
CA VAL A 62 -20.64 30.52 7.61
C VAL A 62 -21.75 30.97 6.66
N VAL A 63 -21.47 30.97 5.36
CA VAL A 63 -22.45 31.29 4.32
C VAL A 63 -23.56 30.23 4.37
N ASP A 64 -24.81 30.63 4.58
CA ASP A 64 -25.94 29.70 4.53
C ASP A 64 -26.31 29.44 3.06
N LEU A 65 -25.81 28.33 2.53
CA LEU A 65 -26.11 27.87 1.17
C LEU A 65 -27.59 27.43 0.99
N LYS A 66 -28.47 27.65 1.99
CA LYS A 66 -29.92 27.46 1.87
C LYS A 66 -30.66 28.76 1.52
N ASP A 67 -30.05 29.93 1.69
CA ASP A 67 -30.67 31.21 1.31
C ASP A 67 -30.52 31.44 -0.20
N PRO A 68 -31.61 31.39 -1.00
CA PRO A 68 -31.54 31.58 -2.44
C PRO A 68 -31.06 32.99 -2.85
N ILE A 69 -31.30 34.01 -2.01
CA ILE A 69 -30.85 35.39 -2.28
C ILE A 69 -29.34 35.49 -2.09
N GLN A 70 -28.82 34.90 -1.02
CA GLN A 70 -27.39 34.86 -0.74
C GLN A 70 -26.63 34.10 -1.84
N ILE A 71 -27.15 32.93 -2.26
CA ILE A 71 -26.58 32.17 -3.37
C ILE A 71 -26.58 33.01 -4.65
N HIS A 72 -27.70 33.66 -4.98
CA HIS A 72 -27.79 34.49 -6.18
C HIS A 72 -26.74 35.61 -6.19
N LEU A 73 -26.62 36.37 -5.10
CA LEU A 73 -25.65 37.45 -4.98
C LEU A 73 -24.20 36.95 -5.10
N LEU A 74 -23.88 35.83 -4.45
CA LEU A 74 -22.55 35.22 -4.54
C LEU A 74 -22.25 34.72 -5.96
N THR A 75 -23.23 34.12 -6.63
CA THR A 75 -23.07 33.68 -8.02
C THR A 75 -22.90 34.85 -8.98
N GLU A 76 -23.66 35.95 -8.83
CA GLU A 76 -23.51 37.14 -9.66
C GLU A 76 -22.15 37.80 -9.43
N THR A 77 -21.69 37.87 -8.17
CA THR A 77 -20.36 38.40 -7.83
C THR A 77 -19.25 37.52 -8.41
N ALA A 78 -19.34 36.20 -8.27
CA ALA A 78 -18.36 35.27 -8.84
C ALA A 78 -18.32 35.33 -10.39
N LEU A 79 -19.48 35.49 -11.03
CA LEU A 79 -19.59 35.72 -12.47
C LEU A 79 -19.07 37.09 -12.90
N ALA A 80 -19.18 38.11 -12.06
CA ALA A 80 -18.62 39.43 -12.30
C ALA A 80 -17.09 39.41 -12.25
N ASP A 81 -16.54 38.74 -11.23
CA ASP A 81 -15.11 38.61 -10.98
C ASP A 81 -14.41 37.74 -12.02
N SER A 82 -15.06 36.65 -12.46
CA SER A 82 -14.49 35.75 -13.48
C SER A 82 -14.47 36.31 -14.89
N ASN A 83 -15.10 37.47 -15.15
CA ASN A 83 -15.20 38.01 -16.52
C ASN A 83 -13.85 38.36 -17.14
N LYS A 84 -12.84 38.56 -16.30
CA LYS A 84 -11.50 38.98 -16.69
C LYS A 84 -10.52 37.81 -16.77
N TYR A 85 -10.93 36.58 -16.45
CA TYR A 85 -10.04 35.42 -16.49
C TYR A 85 -9.86 34.92 -17.92
N GLU A 86 -8.59 34.70 -18.28
CA GLU A 86 -8.17 34.22 -19.58
C GLU A 86 -8.42 32.72 -19.72
N ILE A 87 -8.99 32.30 -20.85
CA ILE A 87 -9.18 30.88 -21.17
C ILE A 87 -7.96 30.42 -21.96
N LEU A 88 -7.11 29.67 -21.27
CA LEU A 88 -5.91 29.03 -21.79
C LEU A 88 -6.25 27.91 -22.81
N PRO A 89 -5.39 27.67 -23.81
CA PRO A 89 -5.51 26.53 -24.70
C PRO A 89 -5.24 25.20 -23.98
N GLN A 90 -5.81 24.11 -24.50
CA GLN A 90 -5.74 22.78 -23.88
C GLN A 90 -4.29 22.33 -23.61
N GLU A 91 -3.37 22.60 -24.54
CA GLU A 91 -1.95 22.26 -24.40
C GLU A 91 -1.29 22.98 -23.20
N GLU A 92 -1.62 24.26 -22.98
CA GLU A 92 -1.08 25.04 -21.88
C GLU A 92 -1.66 24.57 -20.53
N VAL A 93 -2.96 24.23 -20.49
CA VAL A 93 -3.59 23.65 -19.30
C VAL A 93 -2.93 22.32 -18.93
N ASP A 94 -2.66 21.47 -19.91
CA ASP A 94 -2.00 20.18 -19.68
C ASP A 94 -0.54 20.37 -19.22
N ASN A 95 0.17 21.37 -19.76
CA ASN A 95 1.50 21.74 -19.29
C ASN A 95 1.49 22.28 -17.86
N LEU A 96 0.54 23.15 -17.50
CA LEU A 96 0.38 23.66 -16.14
C LEU A 96 0.01 22.56 -15.14
N LYS A 97 -0.82 21.59 -15.55
CA LYS A 97 -1.14 20.41 -14.73
C LYS A 97 0.08 19.53 -14.51
N LYS A 98 0.86 19.24 -15.56
CA LYS A 98 2.12 18.50 -15.44
C LYS A 98 3.12 19.23 -14.53
N GLN A 99 3.24 20.56 -14.70
CA GLN A 99 4.09 21.39 -13.86
C GLN A 99 3.64 21.36 -12.39
N SER A 100 2.34 21.49 -12.13
CA SER A 100 1.75 21.38 -10.78
C SER A 100 2.03 20.01 -10.17
N GLN A 101 1.88 18.92 -10.93
CA GLN A 101 2.15 17.56 -10.45
C GLN A 101 3.62 17.35 -10.10
N LEU A 102 4.54 17.81 -10.96
CA LEU A 102 5.97 17.72 -10.72
C LEU A 102 6.39 18.56 -9.49
N MET A 103 5.82 19.75 -9.33
CA MET A 103 6.05 20.59 -8.14
C MET A 103 5.51 19.93 -6.87
N MET A 104 4.32 19.31 -6.91
CA MET A 104 3.77 18.56 -5.78
C MET A 104 4.67 17.39 -5.37
N GLN A 105 5.15 16.59 -6.34
CA GLN A 105 6.11 15.50 -6.06
C GLN A 105 7.39 16.03 -5.42
N ARG A 106 7.92 17.17 -5.88
CA ARG A 106 9.10 17.79 -5.30
C ARG A 106 8.83 18.34 -3.89
N ILE A 107 7.65 18.90 -3.63
CA ILE A 107 7.21 19.34 -2.29
C ILE A 107 7.13 18.15 -1.34
N GLU A 108 6.55 17.02 -1.77
CA GLU A 108 6.46 15.80 -0.96
C GLU A 108 7.85 15.23 -0.64
N SER A 109 8.75 15.18 -1.64
CA SER A 109 10.13 14.73 -1.46
C SER A 109 10.92 15.65 -0.51
N THR A 110 10.84 16.96 -0.69
CA THR A 110 11.51 17.94 0.20
C THR A 110 10.93 17.92 1.62
N ARG A 111 9.62 17.70 1.77
CA ARG A 111 8.97 17.51 3.08
C ARG A 111 9.45 16.24 3.78
N ALA A 112 9.60 15.13 3.06
CA ALA A 112 10.15 13.89 3.61
C ALA A 112 11.62 14.07 4.04
N ASN A 113 12.43 14.73 3.20
CA ASN A 113 13.82 15.05 3.52
C ASN A 113 13.93 15.95 4.76
N LEU A 114 13.08 16.98 4.86
CA LEU A 114 13.02 17.85 6.03
C LEU A 114 12.64 17.07 7.30
N ALA A 115 11.71 16.13 7.21
CA ALA A 115 11.32 15.28 8.33
C ALA A 115 12.48 14.40 8.83
N ILE A 116 13.25 13.82 7.90
CA ILE A 116 14.44 13.02 8.23
C ILE A 116 15.52 13.90 8.85
N GLN A 117 15.81 15.07 8.25
CA GLN A 117 16.82 16.00 8.79
C GLN A 117 16.43 16.56 10.15
N ALA A 118 15.13 16.81 10.40
CA ALA A 118 14.65 17.23 11.71
C ALA A 118 14.91 16.17 12.79
N LYS A 119 14.73 14.88 12.46
CA LYS A 119 15.09 13.78 13.37
C LYS A 119 16.60 13.72 13.62
N TYR A 120 17.43 13.92 12.60
CA TYR A 120 18.89 14.00 12.77
C TYR A 120 19.30 15.17 13.66
N ARG A 121 18.68 16.34 13.50
CA ARG A 121 18.88 17.50 14.36
C ARG A 121 18.48 17.19 15.81
N ASP A 122 17.31 16.57 16.03
CA ASP A 122 16.84 16.25 17.38
C ASP A 122 17.73 15.17 18.05
N ALA A 123 18.21 14.19 17.28
CA ALA A 123 19.19 13.21 17.74
C ALA A 123 20.54 13.86 18.08
N ALA A 124 21.07 14.75 17.23
CA ALA A 124 22.30 15.49 17.51
C ALA A 124 22.18 16.38 18.76
N LEU A 125 21.02 17.04 18.94
CA LEU A 125 20.72 17.80 20.16
C LEU A 125 20.59 16.92 21.40
N SER A 126 20.06 15.70 21.27
CA SER A 126 20.04 14.74 22.38
C SER A 126 21.43 14.21 22.71
N MET A 127 22.26 13.93 21.70
CA MET A 127 23.66 13.51 21.87
C MET A 127 24.49 14.61 22.56
N ALA A 128 24.33 15.86 22.12
CA ALA A 128 24.97 17.02 22.75
C ALA A 128 24.56 17.22 24.23
N LYS A 129 23.34 16.78 24.63
CA LYS A 129 22.87 16.83 26.01
C LYS A 129 23.31 15.65 26.88
N LEU A 130 23.59 14.49 26.27
CA LEU A 130 23.94 13.25 26.95
C LEU A 130 25.44 13.02 27.10
N SER A 131 26.30 13.83 26.47
CA SER A 131 27.75 13.77 26.67
C SER A 131 28.10 13.85 28.17
N PRO A 132 28.72 12.80 28.76
CA PRO A 132 28.66 12.51 30.20
C PRO A 132 29.65 13.28 31.08
N ASP A 133 30.25 14.35 30.59
CA ASP A 133 31.12 15.23 31.37
C ASP A 133 31.01 16.62 30.77
N GLY A 134 30.98 17.69 31.57
CA GLY A 134 30.70 19.06 31.12
C GLY A 134 31.66 19.66 30.07
N SER A 135 32.51 18.86 29.43
CA SER A 135 33.16 19.17 28.16
C SER A 135 32.14 19.10 27.01
N GLN A 136 31.69 20.27 26.55
CA GLN A 136 31.03 20.42 25.25
C GLN A 136 31.92 19.75 24.20
N ASP A 137 31.49 18.61 23.65
CA ASP A 137 32.19 18.00 22.53
C ASP A 137 31.97 18.91 21.31
N PRO A 138 33.00 19.67 20.87
CA PRO A 138 32.82 20.70 19.84
C PRO A 138 32.33 20.09 18.53
N GLN A 139 32.53 18.79 18.34
CA GLN A 139 32.10 18.07 17.15
C GLN A 139 30.59 17.79 17.17
N ALA A 140 30.02 17.39 18.30
CA ALA A 140 28.57 17.20 18.44
C ALA A 140 27.79 18.53 18.31
N GLU A 141 28.36 19.64 18.80
CA GLU A 141 27.79 20.97 18.61
C GLU A 141 27.88 21.45 17.15
N GLN A 142 28.98 21.14 16.45
CA GLN A 142 29.12 21.43 15.02
C GLN A 142 28.14 20.62 14.17
N ASP A 143 28.00 19.31 14.44
CA ASP A 143 27.05 18.43 13.75
C ASP A 143 25.60 18.86 14.01
N GLY A 144 25.29 19.32 15.22
CA GLY A 144 24.01 19.95 15.57
C GLY A 144 23.75 21.24 14.79
N ALA A 145 24.74 22.11 14.67
CA ALA A 145 24.62 23.36 13.91
C ALA A 145 24.48 23.11 12.39
N GLU A 146 25.19 22.11 11.85
CA GLU A 146 25.08 21.72 10.45
C GLU A 146 23.73 21.09 10.12
N SER A 147 23.23 20.18 10.95
CA SER A 147 21.90 19.59 10.78
C SER A 147 20.80 20.64 10.91
N GLN A 148 20.96 21.63 11.80
CA GLN A 148 20.05 22.76 11.89
C GLN A 148 20.07 23.62 10.62
N ARG A 149 21.25 23.97 10.08
CA ARG A 149 21.34 24.72 8.82
C ARG A 149 20.67 23.98 7.66
N LYS A 150 20.89 22.66 7.55
CA LYS A 150 20.24 21.82 6.53
C LYS A 150 18.71 21.80 6.68
N CYS A 151 18.20 21.77 7.91
CA CYS A 151 16.76 21.90 8.16
C CYS A 151 16.22 23.26 7.72
N GLU A 152 16.95 24.35 8.01
CA GLU A 152 16.55 25.71 7.63
C GLU A 152 16.56 25.90 6.11
N GLU A 153 17.56 25.37 5.40
CA GLU A 153 17.64 25.37 3.94
C GLU A 153 16.48 24.59 3.30
N LEU A 154 16.21 23.37 3.79
CA LEU A 154 15.09 22.55 3.29
C LEU A 154 13.73 23.18 3.58
N ALA A 155 13.56 23.85 4.72
CA ALA A 155 12.33 24.57 5.04
C ALA A 155 12.11 25.77 4.11
N LEU A 156 13.17 26.51 3.77
CA LEU A 156 13.10 27.61 2.80
C LEU A 156 12.82 27.11 1.38
N GLU A 157 13.44 26.00 0.97
CA GLU A 157 13.12 25.37 -0.32
C GLU A 157 11.66 24.93 -0.38
N LEU A 158 11.17 24.26 0.68
CA LEU A 158 9.78 23.84 0.79
C LEU A 158 8.82 25.04 0.68
N PHE A 159 9.09 26.13 1.40
CA PHE A 159 8.28 27.35 1.33
C PHE A 159 8.25 27.95 -0.08
N ASN A 160 9.41 28.01 -0.75
CA ASN A 160 9.49 28.56 -2.11
C ASN A 160 8.79 27.66 -3.14
N LEU A 161 8.90 26.33 -3.00
CA LEU A 161 8.20 25.37 -3.84
C LEU A 161 6.68 25.45 -3.65
N GLU A 162 6.21 25.49 -2.40
CA GLU A 162 4.79 25.67 -2.08
C GLU A 162 4.25 26.99 -2.67
N LYS A 163 5.01 28.09 -2.54
CA LYS A 163 4.65 29.40 -3.14
C LYS A 163 4.58 29.35 -4.66
N SER A 164 5.54 28.68 -5.29
CA SER A 164 5.59 28.54 -6.74
C SER A 164 4.43 27.70 -7.28
N LEU A 165 4.00 26.65 -6.54
CA LEU A 165 2.87 25.79 -6.87
C LEU A 165 1.53 26.56 -6.96
N MET A 166 1.36 27.63 -6.16
CA MET A 166 0.12 28.42 -6.21
C MET A 166 -0.12 29.08 -7.57
N ILE A 167 0.93 29.41 -8.32
CA ILE A 167 0.83 30.12 -9.60
C ILE A 167 0.15 29.25 -10.68
N PRO A 168 0.62 28.03 -11.00
CA PRO A 168 -0.04 27.17 -11.97
C PRO A 168 -1.43 26.72 -11.48
N GLN A 169 -1.61 26.44 -10.18
CA GLN A 169 -2.93 26.11 -9.63
C GLN A 169 -3.93 27.26 -9.80
N ARG A 170 -3.52 28.49 -9.50
CA ARG A 170 -4.33 29.68 -9.71
C ARG A 170 -4.68 29.88 -11.18
N ARG A 171 -3.71 29.75 -12.09
CA ARG A 171 -3.96 29.83 -13.54
C ARG A 171 -4.96 28.80 -14.03
N ILE A 172 -4.86 27.55 -13.54
CA ILE A 172 -5.83 26.49 -13.85
C ILE A 172 -7.23 26.86 -13.32
N LEU A 173 -7.33 27.39 -12.09
CA LEU A 173 -8.60 27.82 -11.50
C LEU A 173 -9.23 29.03 -12.20
N GLU A 174 -8.41 29.99 -12.63
CA GLU A 174 -8.85 31.13 -13.43
C GLU A 174 -9.42 30.64 -14.79
N HIS A 175 -8.72 29.72 -15.46
CA HIS A 175 -9.21 29.07 -16.68
C HIS A 175 -10.52 28.30 -16.45
N THR A 176 -10.64 27.49 -15.39
CA THR A 176 -11.88 26.74 -15.12
C THR A 176 -13.04 27.68 -14.80
N ALA A 177 -12.82 28.73 -14.00
CA ALA A 177 -13.81 29.77 -13.74
C ALA A 177 -14.23 30.51 -15.02
N GLY A 178 -13.28 30.84 -15.91
CA GLY A 178 -13.53 31.43 -17.22
C GLY A 178 -14.41 30.54 -18.11
N ILE A 179 -14.13 29.24 -18.19
CA ILE A 179 -14.97 28.27 -18.90
C ILE A 179 -16.38 28.21 -18.30
N LEU A 180 -16.49 28.08 -16.97
CA LEU A 180 -17.78 28.00 -16.27
C LEU A 180 -18.64 29.25 -16.50
N GLN A 181 -18.01 30.42 -16.62
CA GLN A 181 -18.74 31.63 -16.96
C GLN A 181 -19.28 31.63 -18.41
N ILE A 182 -18.49 31.14 -19.38
CA ILE A 182 -18.96 31.04 -20.77
C ILE A 182 -20.12 30.05 -20.89
N THR A 183 -20.08 28.92 -20.17
CA THR A 183 -21.18 27.94 -20.18
C THR A 183 -22.45 28.51 -19.52
N HIS A 184 -22.31 29.32 -18.47
CA HIS A 184 -23.44 30.05 -17.87
C HIS A 184 -24.03 31.13 -18.81
N LYS A 185 -23.20 31.84 -19.58
CA LYS A 185 -23.68 32.79 -20.60
C LYS A 185 -24.38 32.07 -21.78
N ALA A 186 -23.88 30.90 -22.18
CA ALA A 186 -24.46 30.12 -23.28
C ALA A 186 -25.84 29.53 -22.92
N SER A 187 -26.05 29.07 -21.69
CA SER A 187 -27.36 28.59 -21.22
C SER A 187 -28.38 29.73 -21.13
N LYS A 188 -27.97 30.91 -20.66
CA LYS A 188 -28.83 32.13 -20.66
C LYS A 188 -29.24 32.56 -22.07
N LYS A 189 -28.33 32.45 -23.06
CA LYS A 189 -28.62 32.78 -24.47
C LYS A 189 -29.55 31.75 -25.15
N LYS A 190 -29.45 30.46 -24.78
CA LYS A 190 -30.33 29.39 -25.29
C LYS A 190 -31.78 29.53 -24.77
N ASN A 191 -31.95 29.95 -23.51
CA ASN A 191 -33.28 30.28 -22.95
C ASN A 191 -33.88 31.56 -23.55
N ALA A 192 -33.06 32.55 -23.93
CA ALA A 192 -33.54 33.76 -24.60
C ALA A 192 -34.08 33.47 -26.02
N GLN A 193 -33.50 32.50 -26.74
CA GLN A 193 -34.00 32.07 -28.05
C GLN A 193 -35.28 31.22 -27.98
N GLN A 194 -35.57 30.59 -26.83
CA GLN A 194 -36.81 29.85 -26.62
C GLN A 194 -38.00 30.73 -26.22
N SER A 195 -37.78 32.03 -25.98
CA SER A 195 -38.78 32.96 -25.44
C SER A 195 -39.32 33.99 -26.45
N GLN A 196 -39.01 33.87 -27.75
CA GLN A 196 -39.62 34.72 -28.78
C GLN A 196 -40.60 33.94 -29.67
N VAL A 197 -41.80 33.70 -29.14
CA VAL A 197 -43.01 33.58 -29.96
C VAL A 197 -44.16 34.34 -29.28
N VAL A 198 -44.39 35.56 -29.78
CA VAL A 198 -45.67 36.29 -29.99
C VAL A 198 -46.67 36.43 -28.81
N ASN A 199 -46.71 37.68 -28.30
CA ASN A 199 -47.83 38.46 -27.73
C ASN A 199 -48.73 37.92 -26.59
N GLY A 200 -48.70 38.63 -25.45
CA GLY A 200 -49.86 38.79 -24.57
C GLY A 200 -49.58 39.14 -23.10
N ILE A 201 -49.32 40.41 -22.81
CA ILE A 201 -49.48 41.09 -21.50
C ILE A 201 -48.51 40.69 -20.36
N PRO A 202 -47.85 41.65 -19.67
CA PRO A 202 -46.88 41.38 -18.60
C PRO A 202 -47.59 41.04 -17.28
N GLY A 203 -47.45 39.79 -16.83
CA GLY A 203 -47.93 39.34 -15.51
C GLY A 203 -46.76 39.07 -14.56
N SER A 204 -46.74 39.82 -13.45
CA SER A 204 -46.07 39.59 -12.14
C SER A 204 -44.57 39.20 -12.06
N PRO A 205 -43.83 39.67 -11.03
CA PRO A 205 -42.38 39.56 -10.91
C PRO A 205 -41.89 38.18 -10.39
N GLU A 206 -42.60 37.09 -10.71
CA GLU A 206 -42.39 35.78 -10.08
C GLU A 206 -41.41 34.88 -10.85
N SER A 207 -41.02 35.24 -12.08
CA SER A 207 -40.14 34.44 -12.94
C SER A 207 -38.63 34.61 -12.67
N LEU A 208 -38.22 35.30 -11.60
CA LEU A 208 -36.81 35.48 -11.22
C LEU A 208 -36.24 34.35 -10.33
N TYR A 209 -37.08 33.47 -9.77
CA TYR A 209 -36.66 32.51 -8.75
C TYR A 209 -36.65 31.04 -9.18
N THR A 210 -36.86 30.72 -10.45
CA THR A 210 -36.72 29.34 -10.96
C THR A 210 -35.27 28.98 -11.27
N TYR A 211 -34.38 29.09 -10.28
CA TYR A 211 -32.98 28.66 -10.35
C TYR A 211 -32.62 27.79 -9.14
N SER A 212 -33.29 26.67 -8.99
CA SER A 212 -32.79 25.49 -8.28
C SER A 212 -33.65 24.31 -8.68
N HIS A 213 -33.09 23.10 -8.71
CA HIS A 213 -33.74 21.82 -9.04
C HIS A 213 -33.61 21.32 -10.49
N SER A 214 -32.37 21.10 -10.90
CA SER A 214 -32.09 19.90 -11.70
C SER A 214 -30.69 19.39 -11.42
N ARG A 215 -30.61 18.45 -10.46
CA ARG A 215 -29.70 17.30 -10.34
C ARG A 215 -29.21 17.03 -8.91
N ASN A 216 -30.10 16.51 -8.08
CA ASN A 216 -29.72 15.65 -6.95
C ASN A 216 -30.28 14.26 -7.21
N SER A 217 -29.39 13.31 -7.50
CA SER A 217 -29.65 11.87 -7.56
C SER A 217 -28.91 11.24 -6.39
N LEU A 218 -29.56 11.18 -5.22
CA LEU A 218 -29.16 10.29 -4.14
C LEU A 218 -30.35 10.08 -3.17
N ASP A 219 -30.80 8.81 -3.13
CA ASP A 219 -31.37 8.08 -2.00
C ASP A 219 -32.90 7.88 -1.83
N ALA A 220 -33.20 6.65 -1.34
CA ALA A 220 -34.42 6.00 -0.85
C ALA A 220 -35.46 5.51 -1.89
N ALA A 221 -35.58 4.21 -2.22
CA ALA A 221 -35.90 3.01 -1.41
C ALA A 221 -37.41 2.69 -1.37
N GLY A 222 -37.73 1.46 -1.80
CA GLY A 222 -38.91 0.68 -1.43
C GLY A 222 -40.23 1.00 -2.13
N ASP A 223 -40.72 0.13 -3.02
CA ASP A 223 -41.80 -0.80 -2.67
C ASP A 223 -42.13 -1.74 -3.85
N ASP A 224 -42.43 -2.98 -3.49
CA ASP A 224 -42.77 -4.11 -4.35
C ASP A 224 -44.14 -3.94 -5.03
N THR A 225 -44.29 -4.41 -6.27
CA THR A 225 -45.52 -5.10 -6.73
C THR A 225 -45.35 -5.76 -8.11
N TYR A 226 -44.97 -7.03 -8.06
CA TYR A 226 -45.70 -8.18 -8.64
C TYR A 226 -46.46 -7.96 -9.96
N PHE A 227 -45.90 -8.43 -11.09
CA PHE A 227 -46.67 -9.17 -12.09
C PHE A 227 -45.74 -10.11 -12.88
N GLU A 228 -46.03 -11.40 -12.77
CA GLU A 228 -45.34 -12.51 -13.42
C GLU A 228 -46.18 -13.06 -14.59
N ASP A 229 -45.45 -13.51 -15.62
CA ASP A 229 -45.75 -14.59 -16.57
C ASP A 229 -45.88 -14.20 -18.06
N GLY A 230 -45.10 -14.91 -18.91
CA GLY A 230 -45.09 -14.73 -20.37
C GLY A 230 -43.80 -15.06 -21.16
N MET A 231 -43.14 -16.19 -20.88
CA MET A 231 -42.38 -17.09 -21.79
C MET A 231 -41.69 -16.62 -23.13
N TYR A 232 -40.39 -17.00 -23.24
CA TYR A 232 -39.52 -17.31 -24.42
C TYR A 232 -38.55 -16.24 -25.02
N PRO A 233 -37.37 -16.63 -25.57
CA PRO A 233 -36.08 -16.48 -24.87
C PRO A 233 -34.98 -15.67 -25.60
N LEU A 234 -34.02 -15.21 -24.79
CA LEU A 234 -32.57 -15.08 -25.03
C LEU A 234 -32.08 -14.43 -26.34
N ASP A 235 -31.63 -13.17 -26.23
CA ASP A 235 -30.25 -12.85 -26.60
C ASP A 235 -29.71 -11.65 -25.81
N SER A 236 -28.55 -11.88 -25.19
CA SER A 236 -27.92 -11.05 -24.18
C SER A 236 -27.02 -10.00 -24.83
N ALA A 237 -27.47 -8.74 -24.85
CA ALA A 237 -26.63 -7.58 -25.18
C ALA A 237 -26.45 -6.70 -23.94
N GLY A 238 -25.61 -7.16 -23.02
CA GLY A 238 -25.18 -6.42 -21.85
C GLY A 238 -24.18 -5.31 -22.20
N ARG A 239 -24.56 -4.08 -21.85
CA ARG A 239 -23.75 -3.06 -21.14
C ARG A 239 -22.31 -2.86 -21.62
N LYS A 240 -22.08 -1.80 -22.40
CA LYS A 240 -20.76 -1.16 -22.53
C LYS A 240 -20.64 -0.07 -21.46
N ASN A 241 -19.81 -0.33 -20.45
CA ASN A 241 -19.02 0.67 -19.70
C ASN A 241 -18.06 -0.08 -18.78
N ALA A 242 -16.88 -0.40 -19.28
CA ALA A 242 -15.68 -0.68 -18.50
C ALA A 242 -14.50 -0.09 -19.29
N ILE A 243 -13.74 0.78 -18.62
CA ILE A 243 -12.50 1.36 -19.15
C ILE A 243 -11.43 0.30 -18.95
N GLU A 244 -11.15 -0.48 -20.00
CA GLU A 244 -9.97 -1.33 -20.10
C GLU A 244 -8.80 -0.49 -20.63
N ILE A 245 -7.65 -0.60 -19.98
CA ILE A 245 -6.37 -0.07 -20.44
C ILE A 245 -6.00 -0.79 -21.75
N PRO A 246 -5.80 -0.10 -22.89
CA PRO A 246 -5.43 -0.78 -24.13
C PRO A 246 -4.05 -1.44 -24.04
N MET A 247 -4.04 -2.77 -24.09
CA MET A 247 -2.87 -3.57 -24.47
C MET A 247 -2.40 -3.15 -25.88
N LYS A 248 -1.08 -3.11 -26.06
CA LYS A 248 -0.34 -2.68 -27.27
C LYS A 248 -1.06 -3.00 -28.59
N SER A 249 -1.18 -1.97 -29.44
CA SER A 249 -1.85 -1.96 -30.74
C SER A 249 -1.45 -3.11 -31.69
N PRO A 250 -2.40 -3.95 -32.16
CA PRO A 250 -2.17 -5.00 -33.17
C PRO A 250 -1.87 -4.53 -34.60
N ASN A 251 -1.71 -3.22 -34.84
CA ASN A 251 -1.64 -2.64 -36.18
C ASN A 251 -0.23 -2.52 -36.77
N ARG A 252 0.84 -2.80 -36.01
CA ARG A 252 2.21 -2.74 -36.55
C ARG A 252 2.60 -4.01 -37.31
N GLU A 253 2.23 -5.18 -36.79
CA GLU A 253 2.49 -6.47 -37.46
C GLU A 253 1.60 -6.68 -38.69
N ARG A 254 0.34 -6.21 -38.66
CA ARG A 254 -0.58 -6.32 -39.80
C ARG A 254 -0.12 -5.49 -40.99
N GLY A 255 0.37 -4.27 -40.74
CA GLY A 255 0.92 -3.40 -41.78
C GLY A 255 2.23 -3.90 -42.38
N GLU A 256 3.11 -4.53 -41.59
CA GLU A 256 4.33 -5.16 -42.10
C GLU A 256 4.01 -6.40 -42.95
N MET A 257 3.05 -7.22 -42.52
CA MET A 257 2.62 -8.39 -43.30
C MET A 257 1.90 -8.02 -44.60
N ASP A 258 1.14 -6.92 -44.60
CA ASP A 258 0.49 -6.43 -45.83
C ASP A 258 1.50 -5.80 -46.81
N ARG A 259 2.52 -5.09 -46.30
CA ARG A 259 3.64 -4.61 -47.13
C ARG A 259 4.45 -5.74 -47.75
N VAL A 260 4.78 -6.78 -46.98
CA VAL A 260 5.52 -7.96 -47.47
C VAL A 260 4.72 -8.74 -48.51
N LYS A 261 3.38 -8.80 -48.38
CA LYS A 261 2.50 -9.40 -49.39
C LYS A 261 2.46 -8.58 -50.67
N GLU A 262 2.41 -7.25 -50.55
CA GLU A 262 2.42 -6.34 -51.69
C GLU A 262 3.76 -6.39 -52.44
N GLU A 263 4.89 -6.40 -51.72
CA GLU A 263 6.22 -6.59 -52.29
C GLU A 263 6.36 -7.96 -52.98
N ASN A 264 5.83 -9.04 -52.39
CA ASN A 264 5.82 -10.36 -53.04
C ASN A 264 4.97 -10.37 -54.32
N LEU A 265 3.84 -9.67 -54.34
CA LEU A 265 2.99 -9.56 -55.54
C LEU A 265 3.69 -8.79 -56.66
N ILE A 266 4.38 -7.70 -56.31
CA ILE A 266 5.19 -6.92 -57.25
C ILE A 266 6.34 -7.77 -57.81
N LEU A 267 6.99 -8.56 -56.95
CA LEU A 267 8.08 -9.45 -57.37
C LEU A 267 7.58 -10.53 -58.34
N ILE A 268 6.47 -11.20 -58.04
CA ILE A 268 5.86 -12.20 -58.94
C ILE A 268 5.49 -11.58 -60.29
N ARG A 269 4.92 -10.37 -60.29
CA ARG A 269 4.61 -9.64 -61.53
C ARG A 269 5.87 -9.31 -62.32
N SER A 270 6.93 -8.84 -61.66
CA SER A 270 8.21 -8.52 -62.32
C SER A 270 8.88 -9.75 -62.94
N VAL A 271 8.78 -10.92 -62.30
CA VAL A 271 9.30 -12.19 -62.82
C VAL A 271 8.50 -12.64 -64.04
N SER A 272 7.17 -12.48 -64.03
CA SER A 272 6.31 -12.76 -65.18
C SER A 272 6.62 -11.83 -66.37
N ASP A 273 6.78 -10.53 -66.12
CA ASP A 273 7.15 -9.55 -67.16
C ASP A 273 8.54 -9.85 -67.74
N PHE A 274 9.48 -10.32 -66.91
CA PHE A 274 10.81 -10.74 -67.37
C PHE A 274 10.76 -12.02 -68.20
N GLU A 275 9.97 -13.01 -67.78
CA GLU A 275 9.75 -14.25 -68.54
C GLU A 275 9.19 -13.95 -69.94
N GLU A 276 8.22 -13.04 -70.04
CA GLU A 276 7.60 -12.68 -71.33
C GLU A 276 8.57 -11.96 -72.26
N LYS A 277 9.38 -11.02 -71.73
CA LYS A 277 10.43 -10.35 -72.50
C LYS A 277 11.51 -11.31 -72.96
N LEU A 278 11.96 -12.21 -72.09
CA LEU A 278 12.99 -13.20 -72.42
C LEU A 278 12.48 -14.17 -73.51
N ARG A 279 11.20 -14.57 -73.44
CA ARG A 279 10.57 -15.38 -74.48
C ARG A 279 10.52 -14.66 -75.82
N ALA A 280 10.15 -13.39 -75.83
CA ALA A 280 10.15 -12.58 -77.06
C ALA A 280 11.56 -12.46 -77.66
N LEU A 281 12.57 -12.27 -76.82
CA LEU A 281 13.97 -12.23 -77.24
C LEU A 281 14.44 -13.57 -77.83
N ASN A 282 14.11 -14.68 -77.17
CA ASN A 282 14.40 -16.02 -77.66
C ASN A 282 13.73 -16.32 -79.00
N GLY A 283 12.50 -15.84 -79.21
CA GLY A 283 11.83 -15.89 -80.52
C GLY A 283 12.59 -15.08 -81.59
N SER A 284 13.02 -13.87 -81.25
CA SER A 284 13.84 -13.05 -82.17
C SER A 284 15.19 -13.69 -82.48
N LEU A 285 15.84 -14.33 -81.50
CA LEU A 285 17.11 -15.03 -81.69
C LEU A 285 16.94 -16.20 -82.66
N ARG A 286 15.90 -17.02 -82.46
CA ARG A 286 15.54 -18.08 -83.41
C ARG A 286 15.35 -17.54 -84.81
N ASP A 287 14.57 -16.46 -84.96
CA ASP A 287 14.33 -15.84 -86.26
C ASP A 287 15.63 -15.37 -86.91
N THR A 288 16.58 -14.84 -86.13
CA THR A 288 17.90 -14.48 -86.67
C THR A 288 18.71 -15.70 -87.13
N ILE A 289 18.76 -16.77 -86.33
CA ILE A 289 19.47 -18.02 -86.68
C ILE A 289 18.90 -18.64 -87.97
N VAL A 290 17.57 -18.65 -88.10
CA VAL A 290 16.88 -19.12 -89.30
C VAL A 290 17.14 -18.21 -90.50
N ARG A 291 17.21 -16.89 -90.30
CA ARG A 291 17.51 -15.91 -91.36
C ARG A 291 18.95 -16.00 -91.87
N PHE A 292 19.92 -16.30 -91.01
CA PHE A 292 21.33 -16.41 -91.40
C PHE A 292 21.60 -17.59 -92.34
N SER A 293 21.01 -18.76 -92.04
CA SER A 293 21.19 -19.99 -92.83
C SER A 293 19.85 -20.70 -93.05
N PRO A 294 19.00 -20.18 -93.97
CA PRO A 294 17.62 -20.62 -94.10
C PRO A 294 17.51 -22.07 -94.53
N ASP A 295 18.44 -22.65 -95.28
CA ASP A 295 18.33 -24.04 -95.76
C ASP A 295 18.73 -25.11 -94.75
N VAL A 296 19.58 -24.75 -93.78
CA VAL A 296 20.06 -25.67 -92.73
C VAL A 296 19.20 -25.56 -91.48
N ASN A 297 18.72 -24.34 -91.15
CA ASN A 297 18.12 -24.04 -89.85
C ASN A 297 16.58 -23.97 -89.88
N LYS A 298 15.88 -24.45 -90.93
CA LYS A 298 14.38 -24.39 -91.03
C LYS A 298 13.68 -25.00 -89.82
N ASP A 299 14.23 -26.10 -89.32
CA ASP A 299 13.65 -26.89 -88.21
C ASP A 299 14.28 -26.56 -86.85
N TYR A 300 14.90 -25.38 -86.70
CA TYR A 300 15.50 -24.99 -85.42
C TYR A 300 14.43 -24.95 -84.31
N ILE A 301 14.76 -25.56 -83.17
CA ILE A 301 13.85 -25.81 -82.03
C ILE A 301 13.13 -24.52 -81.62
N GLU A 302 11.82 -24.60 -81.37
CA GLU A 302 11.03 -23.47 -80.87
C GLU A 302 11.37 -23.15 -79.40
N PRO A 303 11.31 -21.87 -78.98
CA PRO A 303 11.49 -21.51 -77.58
C PRO A 303 10.42 -22.19 -76.70
N PRO A 304 10.77 -22.61 -75.46
CA PRO A 304 9.84 -23.27 -74.55
C PRO A 304 8.57 -22.43 -74.32
N ARG A 305 7.40 -23.08 -74.25
CA ARG A 305 6.11 -22.39 -74.01
C ARG A 305 5.63 -22.62 -72.59
N ASN A 306 5.04 -21.60 -71.97
CA ASN A 306 4.52 -21.68 -70.62
C ASN A 306 3.34 -22.68 -70.58
N THR A 307 3.51 -23.78 -69.85
CA THR A 307 2.42 -24.73 -69.56
C THR A 307 1.80 -24.31 -68.24
N SER A 308 0.46 -24.29 -68.15
CA SER A 308 -0.31 -23.66 -67.07
C SER A 308 -0.02 -24.16 -65.64
N ASN A 309 0.84 -25.17 -65.47
CA ASN A 309 1.20 -25.78 -64.19
C ASN A 309 2.69 -25.67 -63.81
N SER A 310 3.52 -24.95 -64.58
CA SER A 310 4.97 -24.83 -64.32
C SER A 310 5.29 -23.66 -63.37
N LYS A 311 6.20 -23.85 -62.41
CA LYS A 311 6.65 -22.78 -61.50
C LYS A 311 7.38 -21.67 -62.30
N PRO A 312 7.15 -20.37 -62.02
CA PRO A 312 7.73 -19.26 -62.81
C PRO A 312 9.26 -19.31 -62.91
N LEU A 313 9.93 -19.71 -61.82
CA LEU A 313 11.38 -19.80 -61.74
C LEU A 313 11.97 -20.93 -62.62
N GLU A 314 11.22 -22.01 -62.79
CA GLU A 314 11.64 -23.17 -63.60
C GLU A 314 11.46 -22.87 -65.09
N MET A 315 10.41 -22.14 -65.44
CA MET A 315 10.19 -21.62 -66.80
C MET A 315 11.28 -20.64 -67.20
N LEU A 316 11.70 -19.75 -66.30
CA LEU A 316 12.78 -18.81 -66.57
C LEU A 316 14.12 -19.52 -66.85
N ARG A 317 14.42 -20.59 -66.11
CA ARG A 317 15.62 -21.40 -66.36
C ARG A 317 15.59 -22.04 -67.75
N GLN A 318 14.46 -22.63 -68.14
CA GLN A 318 14.31 -23.22 -69.48
C GLN A 318 14.47 -22.18 -70.60
N GLN A 319 14.00 -20.94 -70.40
CA GLN A 319 14.24 -19.84 -71.35
C GLN A 319 15.71 -19.43 -71.42
N LEU A 320 16.43 -19.42 -70.31
CA LEU A 320 17.87 -19.09 -70.28
C LEU A 320 18.72 -20.19 -70.95
N ASP A 321 18.41 -21.46 -70.70
CA ASP A 321 19.12 -22.58 -71.34
C ASP A 321 18.94 -22.55 -72.87
N TYR A 322 17.75 -22.16 -73.35
CA TYR A 322 17.48 -21.96 -74.78
C TYR A 322 18.28 -20.78 -75.36
N LEU A 323 18.38 -19.66 -74.63
CA LEU A 323 19.18 -18.50 -75.03
C LEU A 323 20.66 -18.88 -75.16
N GLU A 324 21.19 -19.65 -74.21
CA GLU A 324 22.59 -20.09 -74.21
C GLU A 324 22.90 -20.97 -75.43
N THR A 325 22.03 -21.95 -75.72
CA THR A 325 22.18 -22.80 -76.91
C THR A 325 22.01 -22.04 -78.23
N GLY A 326 21.12 -21.04 -78.28
CA GLY A 326 20.94 -20.17 -79.43
C GLY A 326 22.15 -19.28 -79.72
N LEU A 327 22.79 -18.72 -78.69
CA LEU A 327 23.97 -17.87 -78.85
C LEU A 327 25.18 -18.65 -79.39
N VAL A 328 25.39 -19.89 -78.94
CA VAL A 328 26.44 -20.76 -79.48
C VAL A 328 26.23 -21.03 -80.97
N ALA A 329 24.98 -21.22 -81.41
CA ALA A 329 24.65 -21.41 -82.82
C ALA A 329 24.96 -20.15 -83.66
N VAL A 330 24.64 -18.95 -83.16
CA VAL A 330 24.96 -17.69 -83.86
C VAL A 330 26.48 -17.50 -83.99
N GLN A 331 27.24 -17.84 -82.95
CA GLN A 331 28.70 -17.69 -82.98
C GLN A 331 29.35 -18.60 -84.03
N ALA A 332 28.88 -19.85 -84.14
CA ALA A 332 29.36 -20.79 -85.16
C ALA A 332 29.08 -20.31 -86.60
N GLU A 333 27.94 -19.65 -86.82
CA GLU A 333 27.59 -19.06 -88.14
C GLU A 333 28.37 -17.77 -88.44
N GLN A 334 28.82 -17.03 -87.42
CA GLN A 334 29.62 -15.82 -87.62
C GLN A 334 31.10 -16.13 -87.95
N GLU A 335 31.64 -17.20 -87.36
CA GLU A 335 32.98 -17.70 -87.65
C GLU A 335 33.11 -18.28 -89.07
N SER A 336 32.02 -18.80 -89.65
CA SER A 336 32.00 -19.26 -91.04
C SER A 336 31.95 -18.11 -92.07
N SER A 337 31.47 -16.93 -91.67
CA SER A 337 31.26 -15.77 -92.56
C SER A 337 32.47 -14.81 -92.65
N SER A 338 33.47 -14.96 -91.77
CA SER A 338 34.60 -14.02 -91.65
C SER A 338 35.84 -14.37 -92.50
N GLN A 339 35.75 -15.38 -93.38
CA GLN A 339 36.83 -15.78 -94.29
C GLN A 339 36.77 -15.11 -95.68
N THR A 340 36.85 -13.78 -95.75
CA THR A 340 37.23 -13.05 -96.98
C THR A 340 37.99 -11.77 -96.60
N GLY A 341 39.31 -11.73 -96.84
CA GLY A 341 40.17 -10.57 -96.58
C GLY A 341 40.40 -9.70 -97.82
N PRO A 342 40.66 -8.37 -97.69
CA PRO A 342 40.94 -7.49 -98.82
C PRO A 342 42.40 -7.00 -98.91
N SER A 343 42.74 -6.52 -100.11
CA SER A 343 44.07 -6.15 -100.61
C SER A 343 44.28 -4.63 -100.72
N ASP A 344 45.34 -4.17 -100.05
CA ASP A 344 46.31 -3.08 -100.26
C ASP A 344 46.09 -1.91 -101.26
N GLY A 345 46.51 -0.71 -100.80
CA GLY A 345 47.22 0.29 -101.62
C GLY A 345 46.49 1.60 -101.92
N ALA A 346 45.44 1.56 -102.74
CA ALA A 346 44.63 2.74 -103.09
C ALA A 346 43.68 3.15 -101.95
N GLU A 347 43.36 2.19 -101.07
CA GLU A 347 42.62 2.44 -99.85
C GLU A 347 43.35 3.42 -98.94
N SER A 348 44.69 3.50 -98.92
CA SER A 348 45.39 4.33 -97.92
C SER A 348 45.10 5.84 -98.02
N ASP A 349 44.94 6.42 -99.22
CA ASP A 349 44.57 7.84 -99.37
C ASP A 349 43.06 8.07 -99.22
N GLU A 350 42.23 7.15 -99.74
CA GLU A 350 40.78 7.19 -99.58
C GLU A 350 40.38 6.98 -98.12
N THR A 351 41.08 6.12 -97.39
CA THR A 351 40.91 5.88 -95.95
C THR A 351 41.37 7.08 -95.14
N VAL A 352 42.45 7.78 -95.50
CA VAL A 352 42.86 9.00 -94.80
C VAL A 352 41.85 10.14 -95.02
N ARG A 353 41.29 10.27 -96.23
CA ARG A 353 40.20 11.23 -96.49
C ARG A 353 38.90 10.82 -95.80
N HIS A 354 38.60 9.53 -95.75
CA HIS A 354 37.48 8.98 -95.00
C HIS A 354 37.65 9.23 -93.49
N LEU A 355 38.84 8.99 -92.93
CA LEU A 355 39.22 9.30 -91.55
C LEU A 355 39.06 10.78 -91.24
N TRP A 356 39.45 11.67 -92.15
CA TRP A 356 39.19 13.10 -91.99
C TRP A 356 37.69 13.41 -91.91
N GLY A 357 36.88 12.82 -92.81
CA GLY A 357 35.43 12.98 -92.78
C GLY A 357 34.78 12.42 -91.51
N VAL A 358 35.24 11.26 -91.04
CA VAL A 358 34.79 10.64 -89.78
C VAL A 358 35.15 11.53 -88.60
N ILE A 359 36.40 11.99 -88.50
CA ILE A 359 36.85 12.91 -87.44
C ILE A 359 36.01 14.19 -87.44
N GLN A 360 35.75 14.77 -88.61
CA GLN A 360 34.96 16.00 -88.74
C GLN A 360 33.50 15.81 -88.31
N ASN A 361 32.88 14.68 -88.69
CA ASN A 361 31.54 14.30 -88.27
C ASN A 361 31.46 13.99 -86.77
N ASP A 362 32.47 13.32 -86.21
CA ASP A 362 32.55 13.00 -84.79
C ASP A 362 32.69 14.26 -83.93
N PHE A 363 33.49 15.26 -84.37
CA PHE A 363 33.57 16.56 -83.72
C PHE A 363 32.24 17.33 -83.81
N ALA A 364 31.60 17.35 -84.98
CA ALA A 364 30.30 17.99 -85.16
C ALA A 364 29.21 17.34 -84.28
N GLY A 365 29.17 16.01 -84.23
CA GLY A 365 28.24 15.26 -83.38
C GLY A 365 28.56 15.37 -81.88
N THR A 366 29.83 15.52 -81.51
CA THR A 366 30.24 15.79 -80.12
C THR A 366 29.80 17.17 -79.67
N ARG A 367 29.92 18.18 -80.54
CA ARG A 367 29.41 19.53 -80.31
C ARG A 367 27.89 19.54 -80.15
N GLN A 368 27.16 18.87 -81.04
CA GLN A 368 25.70 18.79 -80.96
C GLN A 368 25.25 18.14 -79.65
N ARG A 369 25.86 17.02 -79.24
CA ARG A 369 25.54 16.36 -77.96
C ARG A 369 25.91 17.22 -76.73
N ARG A 370 26.97 18.04 -76.82
CA ARG A 370 27.33 18.99 -75.76
C ARG A 370 26.28 20.09 -75.66
N GLU A 371 25.88 20.65 -76.78
CA GLU A 371 24.85 21.68 -76.89
C GLU A 371 23.47 21.17 -76.44
N GLU A 372 23.11 19.93 -76.78
CA GLU A 372 21.90 19.26 -76.29
C GLU A 372 21.95 19.03 -74.77
N ARG A 373 23.09 18.61 -74.20
CA ARG A 373 23.25 18.49 -72.73
C ARG A 373 23.14 19.84 -72.03
N ARG A 374 23.68 20.90 -72.63
CA ARG A 374 23.57 22.28 -72.12
C ARG A 374 22.11 22.71 -72.14
N ARG A 375 21.43 22.57 -73.29
CA ARG A 375 20.02 22.89 -73.46
C ARG A 375 19.12 22.10 -72.48
N ALA A 376 19.40 20.82 -72.26
CA ALA A 376 18.65 19.98 -71.31
C ALA A 376 18.90 20.36 -69.84
N ARG A 377 20.09 20.86 -69.47
CA ARG A 377 20.36 21.41 -68.12
C ARG A 377 19.60 22.70 -67.88
N VAL A 378 19.60 23.60 -68.87
CA VAL A 378 18.83 24.86 -68.85
C VAL A 378 17.34 24.57 -68.71
N ASP A 379 16.81 23.58 -69.45
CA ASP A 379 15.41 23.15 -69.36
C ASP A 379 15.04 22.61 -67.96
N LYS A 380 16.01 22.06 -67.22
CA LYS A 380 15.82 21.49 -65.87
C LYS A 380 16.02 22.50 -64.72
N GLY A 381 16.22 23.78 -65.03
CA GLY A 381 16.32 24.87 -64.04
C GLY A 381 17.60 24.86 -63.19
N LEU A 382 18.65 24.16 -63.62
CA LEU A 382 19.97 24.20 -62.99
C LEU A 382 20.77 25.39 -63.56
N SER A 383 21.44 26.17 -62.71
CA SER A 383 22.18 27.36 -63.15
C SER A 383 23.30 26.99 -64.13
N GLU A 384 23.50 27.85 -65.14
CA GLU A 384 24.73 27.88 -65.94
C GLU A 384 25.89 28.26 -65.00
N ASN A 385 26.48 27.28 -64.33
CA ASN A 385 27.81 27.46 -63.75
C ASN A 385 28.82 27.33 -64.89
N ASP A 386 29.58 28.41 -65.11
CA ASP A 386 30.56 28.65 -66.17
C ASP A 386 31.79 27.72 -66.18
N GLU A 387 31.70 26.51 -65.62
CA GLU A 387 32.86 25.61 -65.44
C GLU A 387 32.95 24.49 -66.51
N ASP A 388 32.00 24.39 -67.44
CA ASP A 388 32.01 23.40 -68.54
C ASP A 388 32.39 24.04 -69.91
N GLU A 389 32.90 25.26 -69.89
CA GLU A 389 33.46 25.96 -71.06
C GLU A 389 34.95 25.59 -71.19
N GLY A 390 35.22 24.31 -71.43
CA GLY A 390 36.51 23.89 -71.95
C GLY A 390 36.69 24.51 -73.33
N SER A 391 37.56 25.52 -73.44
CA SER A 391 38.00 26.19 -74.66
C SER A 391 38.46 25.18 -75.73
N ASP A 392 37.52 24.62 -76.47
CA ASP A 392 37.75 23.62 -77.52
C ASP A 392 37.18 24.12 -78.87
N ASP A 393 37.05 25.44 -79.03
CA ASP A 393 36.82 26.16 -80.30
C ASP A 393 38.16 26.43 -81.02
N GLU A 394 39.20 25.61 -80.78
CA GLU A 394 40.54 25.83 -81.33
C GLU A 394 40.65 25.47 -82.83
N PHE A 395 39.63 24.81 -83.42
CA PHE A 395 39.65 24.36 -84.81
C PHE A 395 38.40 24.74 -85.60
N ASP A 396 38.60 25.24 -86.83
CA ASP A 396 37.51 25.46 -87.79
C ASP A 396 37.01 24.11 -88.35
N HIS A 397 35.84 23.70 -87.87
CA HIS A 397 35.20 22.44 -88.25
C HIS A 397 34.65 22.43 -89.69
N SER A 398 34.77 23.52 -90.45
CA SER A 398 34.38 23.63 -91.87
C SER A 398 35.56 23.58 -92.85
N GLU A 399 36.80 23.45 -92.35
CA GLU A 399 38.02 23.44 -93.16
C GLU A 399 38.05 22.26 -94.16
N ALA A 400 38.42 22.55 -95.42
CA ALA A 400 38.64 21.52 -96.44
C ALA A 400 39.87 20.65 -96.12
N TYR A 401 39.88 19.41 -96.61
CA TYR A 401 40.96 18.44 -96.36
C TYR A 401 42.33 19.01 -96.75
N ASN A 402 43.24 19.06 -95.77
CA ASN A 402 44.63 19.44 -95.94
C ASN A 402 45.50 18.59 -95.02
N ILE A 403 46.57 17.98 -95.55
CA ILE A 403 47.45 17.07 -94.80
C ILE A 403 48.02 17.73 -93.53
N LYS A 404 48.34 19.03 -93.58
CA LYS A 404 48.87 19.77 -92.43
C LYS A 404 47.82 19.92 -91.32
N SER A 405 46.57 20.16 -91.69
CA SER A 405 45.44 20.32 -90.77
C SER A 405 45.03 18.97 -90.19
N PHE A 406 45.05 17.91 -91.02
CA PHE A 406 44.89 16.52 -90.59
C PHE A 406 45.93 16.13 -89.53
N THR A 407 47.23 16.33 -89.80
CA THR A 407 48.29 16.00 -88.83
C THR A 407 48.17 16.79 -87.53
N LYS A 408 47.82 18.08 -87.60
CA LYS A 408 47.57 18.90 -86.38
C LYS A 408 46.42 18.33 -85.55
N ARG A 409 45.29 17.98 -86.17
CA ARG A 409 44.13 17.40 -85.48
C ARG A 409 44.42 16.02 -84.89
N VAL A 410 45.18 15.18 -85.60
CA VAL A 410 45.60 13.87 -85.08
C VAL A 410 46.55 14.01 -83.90
N ASN A 411 47.50 14.94 -83.96
CA ASN A 411 48.40 15.21 -82.83
C ASN A 411 47.65 15.78 -81.61
N TYR A 412 46.68 16.67 -81.84
CA TYR A 412 45.78 17.17 -80.80
C TYR A 412 44.93 16.06 -80.18
N LEU A 413 44.33 15.21 -81.01
CA LEU A 413 43.54 14.07 -80.52
C LEU A 413 44.41 13.08 -79.73
N SER A 414 45.65 12.87 -80.15
CA SER A 414 46.61 12.02 -79.44
C SER A 414 46.99 12.59 -78.08
N SER A 415 47.28 13.90 -77.99
CA SER A 415 47.56 14.55 -76.70
C SER A 415 46.33 14.58 -75.79
N GLN A 416 45.14 14.85 -76.35
CA GLN A 416 43.87 14.80 -75.63
C GLN A 416 43.56 13.39 -75.13
N THR A 417 43.87 12.36 -75.93
CA THR A 417 43.70 10.96 -75.49
C THR A 417 44.65 10.62 -74.35
N ALA A 418 45.89 11.13 -74.37
CA ALA A 418 46.82 10.95 -73.27
C ALA A 418 46.34 11.63 -71.98
N THR A 419 45.89 12.89 -72.05
CA THR A 419 45.37 13.61 -70.88
C THR A 419 44.07 12.99 -70.36
N LEU A 420 43.15 12.57 -71.24
CA LEU A 420 41.92 11.88 -70.85
C LEU A 420 42.21 10.52 -70.21
N LYS A 421 43.24 9.80 -70.66
CA LYS A 421 43.67 8.55 -70.03
C LYS A 421 44.18 8.79 -68.61
N ASP A 422 44.98 9.84 -68.41
CA ASP A 422 45.46 10.23 -67.08
C ASP A 422 44.30 10.68 -66.18
N GLN A 423 43.40 11.53 -66.68
CA GLN A 423 42.18 11.93 -65.97
C GLN A 423 41.30 10.73 -65.61
N ARG A 424 41.15 9.74 -66.51
CA ARG A 424 40.42 8.49 -66.21
C ARG A 424 41.06 7.75 -65.04
N THR A 425 42.39 7.70 -64.95
CA THR A 425 43.06 7.03 -63.81
C THR A 425 42.85 7.79 -62.50
N VAL A 426 42.91 9.13 -62.54
CA VAL A 426 42.63 9.99 -61.38
C VAL A 426 41.18 9.85 -60.93
N LEU A 427 40.22 9.95 -61.86
CA LEU A 427 38.80 9.76 -61.57
C LEU A 427 38.50 8.35 -61.05
N LYS A 428 39.13 7.30 -61.58
CA LYS A 428 39.00 5.95 -61.02
C LYS A 428 39.50 5.87 -59.58
N ARG A 429 40.62 6.53 -59.26
CA ARG A 429 41.12 6.61 -57.88
C ARG A 429 40.17 7.41 -57.00
N GLN A 430 39.66 8.55 -57.46
CA GLN A 430 38.69 9.36 -56.71
C GLN A 430 37.38 8.61 -56.47
N ILE A 431 36.82 7.93 -57.48
CA ILE A 431 35.62 7.09 -57.31
C ILE A 431 35.88 5.97 -56.31
N LYS A 432 37.05 5.33 -56.36
CA LYS A 432 37.41 4.30 -55.37
C LYS A 432 37.51 4.88 -53.97
N GLN A 433 38.17 6.03 -53.82
CA GLN A 433 38.29 6.74 -52.54
C GLN A 433 36.92 7.17 -52.02
N GLN A 434 36.04 7.70 -52.87
CA GLN A 434 34.69 8.09 -52.47
C GLN A 434 33.84 6.89 -52.06
N ARG A 435 33.98 5.75 -52.75
CA ARG A 435 33.32 4.49 -52.33
C ARG A 435 33.87 3.97 -51.01
N GLU A 436 35.20 4.03 -50.80
CA GLU A 436 35.82 3.65 -49.53
C GLU A 436 35.41 4.59 -48.38
N LEU A 437 35.32 5.90 -48.63
CA LEU A 437 34.85 6.90 -47.66
C LEU A 437 33.37 6.71 -47.33
N ASN A 438 32.52 6.51 -48.33
CA ASN A 438 31.11 6.25 -48.12
C ASN A 438 30.88 4.93 -47.38
N ASN A 439 31.57 3.85 -47.75
CA ASN A 439 31.48 2.57 -47.05
C ASN A 439 31.96 2.65 -45.60
N LYS A 440 33.01 3.44 -45.32
CA LYS A 440 33.46 3.70 -43.94
C LYS A 440 32.41 4.48 -43.15
N SER A 441 31.87 5.55 -43.75
CA SER A 441 30.82 6.35 -43.12
C SER A 441 29.56 5.54 -42.85
N ASP A 442 29.18 4.63 -43.76
CA ASP A 442 28.01 3.78 -43.57
C ASP A 442 28.28 2.67 -42.54
N ALA A 443 29.48 2.09 -42.50
CA ALA A 443 29.87 1.16 -41.44
C ALA A 443 29.87 1.82 -40.04
N GLU A 444 30.35 3.06 -39.92
CA GLU A 444 30.29 3.81 -38.66
C GLU A 444 28.85 4.11 -38.22
N LYS A 445 27.95 4.46 -39.16
CA LYS A 445 26.52 4.64 -38.87
C LYS A 445 25.87 3.34 -38.44
N ASP A 446 26.20 2.22 -39.08
CA ASP A 446 25.67 0.91 -38.73
C ASP A 446 26.14 0.48 -37.33
N GLU A 447 27.41 0.73 -36.98
CA GLU A 447 27.91 0.52 -35.62
C GLU A 447 27.21 1.42 -34.58
N GLU A 448 26.95 2.69 -34.90
CA GLU A 448 26.20 3.58 -34.01
C GLU A 448 24.76 3.12 -33.85
N LEU A 449 24.09 2.72 -34.94
CA LEU A 449 22.75 2.16 -34.90
C LEU A 449 22.68 0.89 -34.05
N ALA A 450 23.68 0.00 -34.16
CA ALA A 450 23.77 -1.20 -33.34
C ALA A 450 23.93 -0.85 -31.85
N ARG A 451 24.80 0.12 -31.49
CA ARG A 451 24.94 0.60 -30.11
C ARG A 451 23.65 1.20 -29.57
N ARG A 452 22.96 2.02 -30.37
CA ARG A 452 21.66 2.60 -29.97
C ARG A 452 20.59 1.53 -29.79
N GLN A 453 20.60 0.48 -30.63
CA GLN A 453 19.69 -0.66 -30.47
C GLN A 453 19.98 -1.42 -29.16
N GLU A 454 21.25 -1.66 -28.84
CA GLU A 454 21.65 -2.30 -27.58
C GLU A 454 21.27 -1.44 -26.36
N GLU A 455 21.45 -0.11 -26.42
CA GLU A 455 20.99 0.82 -25.38
C GLU A 455 19.46 0.74 -25.19
N ILE A 456 18.69 0.68 -26.29
CA ILE A 456 17.23 0.54 -26.24
C ILE A 456 16.83 -0.81 -25.65
N GLU A 457 17.49 -1.90 -26.02
CA GLU A 457 17.21 -3.22 -25.47
C GLU A 457 17.54 -3.31 -23.98
N SER A 458 18.68 -2.76 -23.56
CA SER A 458 19.07 -2.65 -22.15
C SER A 458 18.05 -1.82 -21.36
N ALA A 459 17.62 -0.67 -21.88
CA ALA A 459 16.59 0.16 -21.27
C ALA A 459 15.23 -0.57 -21.18
N ARG A 460 14.83 -1.31 -22.22
CA ARG A 460 13.61 -2.14 -22.18
C ARG A 460 13.69 -3.23 -21.14
N GLN A 461 14.85 -3.88 -20.98
CA GLN A 461 15.05 -4.88 -19.94
C GLN A 461 14.98 -4.27 -18.54
N ALA A 462 15.57 -3.08 -18.34
CA ALA A 462 15.48 -2.35 -17.08
C ALA A 462 14.04 -1.97 -16.73
N VAL A 463 13.26 -1.46 -17.71
CA VAL A 463 11.84 -1.17 -17.54
C VAL A 463 11.05 -2.44 -17.20
N ALA A 464 11.28 -3.55 -17.89
CA ALA A 464 10.60 -4.82 -17.62
C ALA A 464 10.94 -5.42 -16.24
N ARG A 465 12.10 -5.08 -15.64
CA ARG A 465 12.42 -5.42 -14.25
C ARG A 465 11.69 -4.50 -13.29
N ALA A 466 11.74 -3.19 -13.52
CA ALA A 466 11.02 -2.21 -12.71
C ALA A 466 9.50 -2.45 -12.69
N GLU A 467 8.90 -2.87 -13.82
CA GLU A 467 7.49 -3.23 -13.91
C GLU A 467 7.15 -4.49 -13.08
N ARG A 468 8.04 -5.50 -13.04
CA ARG A 468 7.86 -6.67 -12.16
C ARG A 468 7.97 -6.29 -10.70
N ASP A 469 9.00 -5.54 -10.33
CA ASP A 469 9.20 -5.09 -8.94
C ASP A 469 8.03 -4.23 -8.47
N ALA A 470 7.47 -3.39 -9.34
CA ALA A 470 6.26 -2.61 -9.05
C ALA A 470 5.02 -3.49 -8.87
N MET A 471 4.87 -4.55 -9.68
CA MET A 471 3.77 -5.51 -9.55
C MET A 471 3.88 -6.31 -8.25
N ASP A 472 5.07 -6.76 -7.89
CA ASP A 472 5.33 -7.46 -6.63
C ASP A 472 5.06 -6.56 -5.42
N ALA A 473 5.46 -5.28 -5.49
CA ALA A 473 5.14 -4.29 -4.46
C ALA A 473 3.62 -4.02 -4.34
N GLN A 474 2.89 -3.98 -5.46
CA GLN A 474 1.43 -3.85 -5.45
C GLN A 474 0.76 -5.08 -4.82
N ASN A 475 1.25 -6.28 -5.11
CA ASN A 475 0.75 -7.51 -4.51
C ASN A 475 0.98 -7.51 -2.99
N MET A 476 2.20 -7.17 -2.55
CA MET A 476 2.53 -7.03 -1.12
C MET A 476 1.65 -5.99 -0.42
N LEU A 477 1.37 -4.85 -1.07
CA LEU A 477 0.47 -3.83 -0.52
C LEU A 477 -0.96 -4.37 -0.38
N SER A 478 -1.44 -5.11 -1.39
CA SER A 478 -2.79 -5.70 -1.34
C SER A 478 -2.93 -6.73 -0.23
N GLU A 479 -1.91 -7.57 -0.02
CA GLU A 479 -1.86 -8.54 1.07
C GLU A 479 -1.83 -7.83 2.43
N ALA A 480 -0.98 -6.80 2.61
CA ALA A 480 -0.93 -6.03 3.84
C ALA A 480 -2.24 -5.29 4.16
N LEU A 481 -2.96 -4.79 3.14
CA LEU A 481 -4.28 -4.19 3.32
C LEU A 481 -5.33 -5.24 3.74
N GLN A 482 -5.27 -6.43 3.16
CA GLN A 482 -6.16 -7.53 3.53
C GLN A 482 -5.92 -8.00 4.98
N ASP A 483 -4.65 -8.07 5.40
CA ASP A 483 -4.27 -8.39 6.78
C ASP A 483 -4.77 -7.32 7.77
N LEU A 484 -4.67 -6.05 7.40
CA LEU A 484 -5.17 -4.94 8.22
C LEU A 484 -6.70 -4.98 8.33
N GLU A 485 -7.40 -5.28 7.24
CA GLU A 485 -8.86 -5.46 7.25
C GLU A 485 -9.28 -6.63 8.13
N GLN A 486 -8.58 -7.77 8.08
CA GLN A 486 -8.81 -8.90 8.98
C GLN A 486 -8.54 -8.51 10.45
N ALA A 487 -7.44 -7.81 10.72
CA ALA A 487 -7.13 -7.34 12.07
C ALA A 487 -8.18 -6.35 12.60
N ARG A 488 -8.71 -5.47 11.73
CA ARG A 488 -9.83 -4.58 12.08
C ARG A 488 -11.09 -5.36 12.37
N ALA A 489 -11.45 -6.34 11.53
CA ALA A 489 -12.62 -7.19 11.75
C ALA A 489 -12.54 -7.91 13.11
N LEU A 490 -11.37 -8.49 13.42
CA LEU A 490 -11.09 -9.10 14.72
C LEU A 490 -11.20 -8.09 15.86
N ALA A 491 -10.64 -6.88 15.72
CA ALA A 491 -10.74 -5.83 16.72
C ALA A 491 -12.20 -5.36 16.97
N THR A 492 -13.01 -5.20 15.93
CA THR A 492 -14.45 -4.92 16.08
C THR A 492 -15.18 -6.06 16.79
N SER A 493 -14.89 -7.32 16.45
CA SER A 493 -15.51 -8.48 17.11
C SER A 493 -15.10 -8.61 18.59
N ALA A 494 -13.85 -8.26 18.91
CA ALA A 494 -13.37 -8.19 20.28
C ALA A 494 -14.04 -7.03 21.04
N GLY A 495 -14.23 -5.88 20.38
CA GLY A 495 -14.94 -4.73 20.93
C GLY A 495 -16.41 -5.05 21.25
N THR A 496 -17.12 -5.75 20.36
CA THR A 496 -18.50 -6.21 20.61
C THR A 496 -18.54 -7.23 21.74
N ALA A 497 -17.63 -8.20 21.75
CA ALA A 497 -17.54 -9.20 22.84
C ALA A 497 -17.24 -8.54 24.19
N GLN A 498 -16.41 -7.49 24.22
CA GLN A 498 -16.12 -6.75 25.44
C GLN A 498 -17.29 -5.89 25.91
N SER A 499 -18.08 -5.32 24.99
CA SER A 499 -19.35 -4.67 25.32
C SER A 499 -20.34 -5.66 25.93
N ASP A 500 -20.52 -6.81 25.29
CA ASP A 500 -21.42 -7.87 25.78
C ASP A 500 -20.99 -8.39 27.17
N LEU A 501 -19.67 -8.48 27.42
CA LEU A 501 -19.15 -8.86 28.73
C LEU A 501 -19.45 -7.79 29.80
N ARG A 502 -19.29 -6.49 29.48
CA ARG A 502 -19.67 -5.41 30.39
C ARG A 502 -21.16 -5.40 30.69
N ASP A 503 -22.00 -5.56 29.67
CA ASP A 503 -23.45 -5.64 29.85
C ASP A 503 -23.81 -6.84 30.75
N ARG A 504 -23.13 -7.99 30.56
CA ARG A 504 -23.30 -9.15 31.44
C ARG A 504 -22.82 -8.88 32.86
N GLU A 505 -21.68 -8.24 33.07
CA GLU A 505 -21.18 -7.85 34.39
C GLU A 505 -22.17 -6.93 35.12
N GLU A 506 -22.72 -5.92 34.44
CA GLU A 506 -23.75 -5.05 35.01
C GLU A 506 -25.03 -5.83 35.38
N THR A 507 -25.45 -6.79 34.55
CA THR A 507 -26.59 -7.64 34.88
C THR A 507 -26.30 -8.56 36.07
N ILE A 508 -25.09 -9.09 36.19
CA ILE A 508 -24.66 -9.90 37.33
C ILE A 508 -24.68 -9.06 38.60
N GLU A 509 -24.13 -7.84 38.58
CA GLU A 509 -24.16 -6.94 39.74
C GLU A 509 -25.61 -6.61 40.18
N LEU A 510 -26.51 -6.38 39.21
CA LEU A 510 -27.93 -6.17 39.49
C LEU A 510 -28.59 -7.41 40.09
N LEU A 511 -28.26 -8.61 39.59
CA LEU A 511 -28.76 -9.87 40.13
C LEU A 511 -28.22 -10.13 41.53
N GLU A 512 -26.94 -9.87 41.80
CA GLU A 512 -26.33 -9.98 43.13
C GLU A 512 -26.98 -9.02 44.13
N LYS A 513 -27.26 -7.78 43.73
CA LYS A 513 -28.02 -6.83 44.56
C LYS A 513 -29.42 -7.33 44.86
N LYS A 514 -30.10 -7.93 43.88
CA LYS A 514 -31.43 -8.54 44.07
C LYS A 514 -31.35 -9.75 45.01
N ILE A 515 -30.37 -10.63 44.84
CA ILE A 515 -30.14 -11.79 45.72
C ILE A 515 -29.89 -11.32 47.15
N LYS A 516 -28.98 -10.38 47.37
CA LYS A 516 -28.72 -9.81 48.72
C LYS A 516 -29.98 -9.21 49.34
N LYS A 517 -30.81 -8.53 48.55
CA LYS A 517 -32.09 -7.98 49.03
C LYS A 517 -33.06 -9.09 49.43
N VAL A 518 -33.22 -10.12 48.60
CA VAL A 518 -34.08 -11.28 48.91
C VAL A 518 -33.56 -12.05 50.12
N GLU A 519 -32.25 -12.22 50.27
CA GLU A 519 -31.63 -12.83 51.45
C GLU A 519 -31.87 -11.99 52.72
N ALA A 520 -31.78 -10.66 52.63
CA ALA A 520 -32.09 -9.77 53.74
C ALA A 520 -33.57 -9.82 54.12
N GLU A 521 -34.48 -9.84 53.13
CA GLU A 521 -35.91 -10.04 53.35
C GLU A 521 -36.21 -11.43 53.94
N GLY A 522 -35.51 -12.47 53.48
CA GLY A 522 -35.59 -13.83 54.02
C GLY A 522 -35.14 -13.94 55.47
N LYS A 523 -33.99 -13.32 55.82
CA LYS A 523 -33.52 -13.22 57.22
C LYS A 523 -34.53 -12.48 58.10
N ARG A 524 -35.05 -11.35 57.61
CA ARG A 524 -36.05 -10.55 58.34
C ARG A 524 -37.37 -11.30 58.52
N SER A 525 -37.79 -12.06 57.52
CA SER A 525 -38.94 -12.97 57.64
C SER A 525 -38.66 -14.08 58.64
N GLY A 526 -37.45 -14.66 58.64
CA GLY A 526 -37.01 -15.67 59.60
C GLY A 526 -37.01 -15.16 61.05
N GLU A 527 -36.49 -13.95 61.27
CA GLU A 527 -36.52 -13.26 62.56
C GLU A 527 -37.95 -12.98 63.02
N LEU A 528 -38.82 -12.48 62.13
CA LEU A 528 -40.24 -12.27 62.43
C LEU A 528 -40.96 -13.58 62.75
N THR A 529 -40.66 -14.68 62.06
CA THR A 529 -41.25 -15.99 62.38
C THR A 529 -40.77 -16.50 63.74
N ALA A 530 -39.48 -16.34 64.08
CA ALA A 530 -38.95 -16.75 65.38
C ALA A 530 -39.51 -15.91 66.54
N GLU A 531 -39.70 -14.61 66.33
CA GLU A 531 -40.34 -13.71 67.30
C GLU A 531 -41.81 -14.08 67.50
N LEU A 532 -42.52 -14.40 66.41
CA LEU A 532 -43.90 -14.86 66.47
C LEU A 532 -44.02 -16.21 67.22
N GLU A 533 -43.13 -17.16 66.95
CA GLU A 533 -43.09 -18.44 67.68
C GLU A 533 -42.82 -18.24 69.18
N ARG A 534 -41.88 -17.34 69.54
CA ARG A 534 -41.65 -16.95 70.94
C ARG A 534 -42.88 -16.35 71.60
N ALA A 535 -43.53 -15.39 70.94
CA ALA A 535 -44.73 -14.75 71.46
C ALA A 535 -45.89 -15.74 71.63
N VAL A 536 -46.04 -16.70 70.70
CA VAL A 536 -47.03 -17.78 70.82
C VAL A 536 -46.69 -18.70 72.00
N ALA A 537 -45.43 -19.07 72.19
CA ALA A 537 -45.00 -19.90 73.32
C ALA A 537 -45.20 -19.19 74.67
N GLU A 538 -44.86 -17.89 74.77
CA GLU A 538 -45.13 -17.08 75.97
C GLU A 538 -46.64 -16.96 76.24
N LYS A 539 -47.45 -16.74 75.21
CA LYS A 539 -48.90 -16.69 75.34
C LYS A 539 -49.46 -18.02 75.87
N GLN A 540 -49.02 -19.15 75.32
CA GLN A 540 -49.43 -20.47 75.79
C GLN A 540 -49.02 -20.73 77.24
N ALA A 541 -47.80 -20.33 77.63
CA ALA A 541 -47.32 -20.44 79.01
C ALA A 541 -48.14 -19.55 79.96
N ALA A 542 -48.51 -18.33 79.54
CA ALA A 542 -49.34 -17.42 80.32
C ALA A 542 -50.79 -17.95 80.46
N GLU A 543 -51.38 -18.50 79.40
CA GLU A 543 -52.69 -19.15 79.44
C GLU A 543 -52.68 -20.35 80.41
N ALA A 544 -51.67 -21.22 80.33
CA ALA A 544 -51.52 -22.34 81.26
C ALA A 544 -51.35 -21.88 82.72
N ALA A 545 -50.60 -20.80 82.96
CA ALA A 545 -50.44 -20.23 84.29
C ALA A 545 -51.76 -19.62 84.82
N ALA A 546 -52.54 -18.97 83.96
CA ALA A 546 -53.85 -18.42 84.31
C ALA A 546 -54.85 -19.54 84.68
N GLU A 547 -54.87 -20.64 83.91
CA GLU A 547 -55.69 -21.82 84.24
C GLU A 547 -55.28 -22.44 85.58
N ALA A 548 -53.99 -22.57 85.86
CA ALA A 548 -53.49 -23.09 87.13
C ALA A 548 -53.90 -22.20 88.32
N LEU A 549 -53.79 -20.87 88.18
CA LEU A 549 -54.25 -19.91 89.19
C LEU A 549 -55.77 -19.98 89.39
N GLN A 550 -56.54 -20.15 88.31
CA GLN A 550 -57.99 -20.30 88.41
C GLN A 550 -58.38 -21.61 89.11
N ALA A 551 -57.64 -22.70 88.88
CA ALA A 551 -57.84 -23.98 89.58
C ALA A 551 -57.52 -23.85 91.08
N ASP A 552 -56.41 -23.19 91.44
CA ASP A 552 -56.03 -22.94 92.83
C ASP A 552 -57.05 -22.03 93.54
N ALA A 553 -57.57 -20.99 92.87
CA ALA A 553 -58.65 -20.15 93.39
C ALA A 553 -59.92 -20.96 93.68
N LYS A 554 -60.36 -21.82 92.74
CA LYS A 554 -61.50 -22.72 92.96
C LYS A 554 -61.27 -23.69 94.12
N GLN A 555 -60.04 -24.15 94.33
CA GLN A 555 -59.69 -25.02 95.45
C GLN A 555 -59.73 -24.27 96.78
N LYS A 556 -59.22 -23.03 96.82
CA LYS A 556 -59.30 -22.15 97.99
C LYS A 556 -60.73 -21.76 98.34
N ASP A 557 -61.58 -21.47 97.35
CA ASP A 557 -63.00 -21.20 97.60
C ASP A 557 -63.73 -22.41 98.21
N LYS A 558 -63.43 -23.62 97.73
CA LYS A 558 -63.96 -24.86 98.35
C LYS A 558 -63.48 -25.01 99.80
N LEU A 559 -62.20 -24.73 100.05
CA LEU A 559 -61.64 -24.79 101.41
C LEU A 559 -62.29 -23.75 102.32
N LEU A 560 -62.46 -22.51 101.85
CA LEU A 560 -63.13 -21.44 102.60
C LEU A 560 -64.56 -21.82 102.92
N LYS A 561 -65.31 -22.36 101.95
CA LYS A 561 -66.68 -22.81 102.18
C LYS A 561 -66.76 -23.94 103.22
N ASN A 562 -65.81 -24.88 103.20
CA ASN A 562 -65.73 -25.90 104.25
C ASN A 562 -65.42 -25.27 105.61
N LYS A 563 -64.52 -24.29 105.67
CA LYS A 563 -64.19 -23.57 106.91
C LYS A 563 -65.33 -22.73 107.43
N GLU A 564 -66.14 -22.12 106.55
CA GLU A 564 -67.37 -21.43 106.90
C GLU A 564 -68.37 -22.40 107.51
N ASN A 565 -68.58 -23.58 106.90
CA ASN A 565 -69.41 -24.64 107.48
C ASN A 565 -68.89 -25.09 108.84
N ASP A 566 -67.58 -25.34 108.98
CA ASP A 566 -66.95 -25.69 110.26
C ASP A 566 -67.21 -24.59 111.31
N VAL A 567 -67.13 -23.30 110.91
CA VAL A 567 -67.40 -22.15 111.79
C VAL A 567 -68.87 -22.07 112.16
N ASP A 568 -69.79 -22.38 111.25
CA ASP A 568 -71.23 -22.42 111.55
C ASP A 568 -71.58 -23.57 112.50
N GLU A 569 -70.97 -24.74 112.31
CA GLU A 569 -71.06 -25.86 113.26
C GLU A 569 -70.46 -25.47 114.63
N LEU A 570 -69.29 -24.84 114.63
CA LEU A 570 -68.69 -24.30 115.86
C LEU A 570 -69.55 -23.21 116.49
N ASN A 571 -70.23 -22.38 115.72
CA ASN A 571 -71.16 -21.37 116.24
C ASN A 571 -72.41 -22.02 116.83
N MET A 572 -72.91 -23.10 116.23
CA MET A 572 -74.04 -23.87 116.75
C MET A 572 -73.66 -24.58 118.06
N THR A 573 -72.50 -25.23 118.11
CA THR A 573 -71.96 -25.80 119.35
C THR A 573 -71.58 -24.73 120.38
N ILE A 574 -71.13 -23.54 119.98
CA ILE A 574 -70.96 -22.40 120.90
C ILE A 574 -72.31 -21.93 121.41
N ALA A 575 -73.38 -21.95 120.62
CA ALA A 575 -74.71 -21.61 121.10
C ALA A 575 -75.21 -22.64 122.13
N GLU A 576 -75.02 -23.93 121.86
CA GLU A 576 -75.29 -25.03 122.79
C GLU A 576 -74.45 -24.90 124.05
N LEU A 577 -73.12 -24.80 123.93
CA LEU A 577 -72.20 -24.56 125.04
C LEU A 577 -72.48 -23.24 125.75
N LYS A 578 -73.01 -22.20 125.09
CA LYS A 578 -73.39 -20.95 125.75
C LYS A 578 -74.68 -21.12 126.54
N THR A 579 -75.62 -21.93 126.06
CA THR A 579 -76.79 -22.33 126.86
C THR A 579 -76.38 -23.23 128.03
N GLU A 580 -75.50 -24.20 127.81
CA GLU A 580 -74.94 -25.06 128.86
C GLU A 580 -74.07 -24.26 129.82
N VAL A 581 -73.25 -23.30 129.37
CA VAL A 581 -72.50 -22.37 130.22
C VAL A 581 -73.44 -21.43 130.92
N THR A 582 -74.62 -21.07 130.41
CA THR A 582 -75.56 -20.24 131.18
C THR A 582 -76.22 -21.06 132.29
N ILE A 583 -76.52 -22.34 132.03
CA ILE A 583 -77.00 -23.30 133.03
C ILE A 583 -75.90 -23.57 134.06
N ALA A 584 -74.70 -23.93 133.60
CA ALA A 584 -73.53 -24.19 134.41
C ALA A 584 -73.04 -22.93 135.12
N ARG A 585 -73.17 -21.71 134.59
CA ARG A 585 -72.80 -20.45 135.27
C ARG A 585 -73.84 -20.03 136.31
N ALA A 586 -75.10 -20.45 136.17
CA ALA A 586 -76.08 -20.41 137.26
C ALA A 586 -75.76 -21.47 138.35
N GLU A 587 -75.11 -22.58 137.98
CA GLU A 587 -74.66 -23.62 138.91
C GLU A 587 -73.24 -23.35 139.49
N LEU A 588 -72.41 -22.55 138.82
CA LEU A 588 -70.97 -22.34 139.10
C LEU A 588 -70.64 -20.95 139.68
N ASP A 589 -71.57 -19.98 139.66
CA ASP A 589 -71.53 -18.84 140.62
C ASP A 589 -71.76 -19.31 142.08
N GLY A 590 -72.11 -20.58 142.29
CA GLY A 590 -72.11 -21.27 143.58
C GLY A 590 -70.78 -21.93 143.99
N ALA A 591 -69.76 -22.04 143.11
CA ALA A 591 -68.52 -22.76 143.44
C ALA A 591 -67.30 -22.38 142.58
N TYR A 592 -66.53 -21.38 143.04
CA TYR A 592 -65.06 -21.24 142.94
C TYR A 592 -64.29 -21.65 141.65
N GLY A 593 -63.64 -20.66 141.01
CA GLY A 593 -62.16 -20.55 141.02
C GLY A 593 -61.25 -21.22 139.95
N THR A 594 -60.75 -20.38 139.03
CA THR A 594 -59.32 -20.16 138.59
C THR A 594 -58.36 -21.27 138.08
N ARG A 595 -57.78 -20.99 136.89
CA ARG A 595 -56.32 -21.00 136.55
C ARG A 595 -55.59 -22.35 136.30
N ALA A 596 -55.42 -22.69 135.01
CA ALA A 596 -54.27 -23.44 134.46
C ALA A 596 -54.08 -23.01 132.98
N GLU A 597 -53.15 -22.11 132.68
CA GLU A 597 -51.82 -22.42 132.10
C GLU A 597 -51.92 -22.85 130.63
N ARG A 598 -51.49 -22.04 129.64
CA ARG A 598 -50.11 -21.59 129.38
C ARG A 598 -49.07 -22.68 129.66
N ALA A 599 -48.71 -23.47 128.65
CA ALA A 599 -47.35 -23.95 128.40
C ALA A 599 -47.33 -24.77 127.09
N ALA A 600 -46.19 -24.74 126.38
CA ALA A 600 -45.85 -25.50 125.17
C ALA A 600 -46.49 -24.91 123.88
N ASP A 601 -45.80 -24.31 122.92
CA ASP A 601 -44.56 -24.78 122.28
C ASP A 601 -43.78 -23.65 121.60
N VAL A 602 -42.58 -23.39 122.10
CA VAL A 602 -41.51 -22.65 121.42
C VAL A 602 -40.30 -23.58 121.42
N ALA A 603 -40.07 -24.28 120.31
CA ALA A 603 -38.80 -24.93 119.99
C ALA A 603 -38.73 -25.33 118.50
N ALA A 604 -37.56 -25.07 117.90
CA ALA A 604 -36.95 -25.72 116.73
C ALA A 604 -36.80 -24.88 115.44
N LEU A 605 -35.56 -24.40 115.31
CA LEU A 605 -34.88 -23.69 114.24
C LEU A 605 -34.30 -24.63 113.16
N LYS A 606 -33.92 -24.02 112.02
CA LYS A 606 -32.81 -24.34 111.08
C LYS A 606 -32.97 -25.50 110.07
N ASN A 607 -33.26 -25.12 108.81
CA ASN A 607 -32.61 -25.59 107.57
C ASN A 607 -33.12 -24.74 106.40
N ASN A 608 -32.27 -23.91 105.76
CA ASN A 608 -32.70 -23.04 104.67
C ASN A 608 -31.92 -23.34 103.37
N ALA A 609 -32.64 -23.83 102.35
CA ALA A 609 -32.15 -24.34 101.08
C ALA A 609 -31.66 -23.25 100.10
N GLU A 610 -31.91 -21.98 100.42
CA GLU A 610 -31.58 -20.83 99.57
C GLU A 610 -30.07 -20.55 99.52
N VAL A 611 -29.35 -20.81 100.61
CA VAL A 611 -27.90 -20.57 100.71
C VAL A 611 -27.10 -21.49 99.76
N GLN A 612 -27.58 -22.72 99.53
CA GLN A 612 -26.94 -23.66 98.60
C GLN A 612 -27.19 -23.31 97.12
N LYS A 613 -28.33 -22.69 96.79
CA LYS A 613 -28.61 -22.28 95.40
C LYS A 613 -27.70 -21.14 94.94
N LEU A 614 -27.46 -20.19 95.85
CA LEU A 614 -26.59 -19.03 95.56
C LEU A 614 -25.12 -19.44 95.41
N SER A 615 -24.61 -20.42 96.17
CA SER A 615 -23.23 -20.91 95.98
C SER A 615 -23.02 -21.56 94.60
N ASN A 616 -24.00 -22.35 94.14
CA ASN A 616 -23.90 -23.05 92.85
C ASN A 616 -23.92 -22.08 91.66
N GLN A 617 -24.65 -20.97 91.75
CA GLN A 617 -24.66 -19.94 90.71
C GLN A 617 -23.33 -19.19 90.62
N ILE A 618 -22.70 -18.91 91.76
CA ILE A 618 -21.38 -18.26 91.81
C ILE A 618 -20.31 -19.16 91.17
N GLU A 619 -20.34 -20.47 91.40
CA GLU A 619 -19.40 -21.40 90.74
C GLU A 619 -19.60 -21.47 89.23
N LYS A 620 -20.85 -21.46 88.76
CA LYS A 620 -21.17 -21.49 87.32
C LYS A 620 -20.64 -20.24 86.61
N LEU A 621 -20.89 -19.06 87.17
CA LEU A 621 -20.41 -17.78 86.61
C LEU A 621 -18.87 -17.69 86.62
N LYS A 622 -18.21 -18.22 87.65
CA LYS A 622 -16.74 -18.31 87.68
C LYS A 622 -16.19 -19.21 86.57
N LYS A 623 -16.86 -20.32 86.27
CA LYS A 623 -16.47 -21.24 85.20
C LYS A 623 -16.67 -20.62 83.81
N GLU A 624 -17.77 -19.91 83.60
CA GLU A 624 -18.05 -19.20 82.35
C GLU A 624 -17.07 -18.04 82.12
N LEU A 625 -16.74 -17.27 83.17
CA LEU A 625 -15.75 -16.20 83.08
C LEU A 625 -14.35 -16.74 82.75
N ALA A 626 -13.94 -17.86 83.36
CA ALA A 626 -12.68 -18.52 83.06
C ALA A 626 -12.62 -19.00 81.60
N GLY A 627 -13.71 -19.57 81.07
CA GLY A 627 -13.79 -19.97 79.66
C GLY A 627 -13.66 -18.79 78.70
N THR A 628 -14.35 -17.68 78.96
CA THR A 628 -14.23 -16.47 78.11
C THR A 628 -12.84 -15.85 78.14
N ALA A 629 -12.12 -15.96 79.25
CA ALA A 629 -10.74 -15.49 79.35
C ALA A 629 -9.79 -16.37 78.49
N GLU A 630 -9.99 -17.69 78.51
CA GLU A 630 -9.21 -18.65 77.70
C GLU A 630 -9.46 -18.46 76.19
N ASP A 631 -10.70 -18.19 75.78
CA ASP A 631 -11.05 -17.89 74.38
C ASP A 631 -10.37 -16.60 73.89
N LEU A 632 -10.33 -15.54 74.72
CA LEU A 632 -9.63 -14.30 74.40
C LEU A 632 -8.11 -14.49 74.29
N GLU A 633 -7.51 -15.34 75.13
CA GLU A 633 -6.10 -15.72 75.02
C GLU A 633 -5.82 -16.50 73.72
N SER A 634 -6.72 -17.39 73.30
CA SER A 634 -6.59 -18.10 72.02
C SER A 634 -6.64 -17.15 70.82
N ILE A 635 -7.62 -16.25 70.80
CA ILE A 635 -7.80 -15.27 69.71
C ILE A 635 -6.59 -14.34 69.60
N THR A 636 -6.06 -13.86 70.73
CA THR A 636 -4.87 -12.99 70.72
C THR A 636 -3.63 -13.72 70.24
N LYS A 637 -3.46 -15.00 70.59
CA LYS A 637 -2.37 -15.84 70.09
C LYS A 637 -2.47 -16.10 68.59
N GLU A 638 -3.66 -16.37 68.07
CA GLU A 638 -3.90 -16.52 66.63
C GLU A 638 -3.63 -15.22 65.86
N THR A 639 -4.07 -14.08 66.41
CA THR A 639 -3.83 -12.76 65.81
C THR A 639 -2.33 -12.45 65.73
N LEU A 640 -1.57 -12.71 66.80
CA LEU A 640 -0.11 -12.59 66.80
C LEU A 640 0.56 -13.58 65.82
N GLY A 641 -0.01 -14.77 65.61
CA GLY A 641 0.45 -15.73 64.62
C GLY A 641 0.29 -15.20 63.19
N ALA A 642 -0.89 -14.67 62.86
CA ALA A 642 -1.18 -14.09 61.55
C ALA A 642 -0.31 -12.86 61.26
N GLU A 643 -0.04 -12.01 62.25
CA GLU A 643 0.88 -10.87 62.08
C GLU A 643 2.32 -11.31 61.80
N ARG A 644 2.79 -12.39 62.45
CA ARG A 644 4.14 -12.93 62.17
C ARG A 644 4.25 -13.53 60.78
N GLU A 645 3.25 -14.32 60.35
CA GLU A 645 3.23 -14.87 59.00
C GLU A 645 3.19 -13.76 57.94
N LYS A 646 2.41 -12.70 58.19
CA LYS A 646 2.38 -11.52 57.34
C LYS A 646 3.77 -10.87 57.20
N LEU A 647 4.49 -10.67 58.31
CA LEU A 647 5.85 -10.11 58.30
C LEU A 647 6.84 -11.01 57.54
N GLU A 648 6.72 -12.34 57.68
CA GLU A 648 7.56 -13.28 56.92
C GLU A 648 7.27 -13.24 55.42
N LEU A 649 6.00 -13.09 55.02
CA LEU A 649 5.60 -12.94 53.63
C LEU A 649 6.06 -11.61 53.04
N GLU A 650 5.97 -10.52 53.80
CA GLU A 650 6.53 -9.21 53.41
C GLU A 650 8.05 -9.29 53.20
N GLY A 651 8.78 -9.96 54.10
CA GLY A 651 10.23 -10.18 53.94
C GLY A 651 10.59 -10.99 52.69
N LYS A 652 9.83 -12.07 52.39
CA LYS A 652 10.02 -12.85 51.16
C LYS A 652 9.68 -12.05 49.91
N LEU A 653 8.69 -11.16 49.98
CA LEU A 653 8.33 -10.28 48.87
C LEU A 653 9.45 -9.28 48.58
N ASP A 654 10.05 -8.67 49.62
CA ASP A 654 11.18 -7.76 49.47
C ASP A 654 12.40 -8.46 48.86
N GLU A 655 12.71 -9.69 49.30
CA GLU A 655 13.78 -10.50 48.73
C GLU A 655 13.52 -10.83 47.25
N ALA A 656 12.29 -11.20 46.90
CA ALA A 656 11.89 -11.45 45.51
C ALA A 656 11.97 -10.19 44.63
N LEU A 657 11.60 -9.02 45.16
CA LEU A 657 11.72 -7.75 44.47
C LEU A 657 13.18 -7.37 44.23
N GLN A 658 14.06 -7.56 45.22
CA GLN A 658 15.49 -7.33 45.05
C GLN A 658 16.11 -8.30 44.03
N ALA A 659 15.73 -9.59 44.07
CA ALA A 659 16.19 -10.58 43.10
C ALA A 659 15.72 -10.25 41.67
N ARG A 660 14.47 -9.79 41.50
CA ARG A 660 13.95 -9.31 40.21
C ARG A 660 14.77 -8.12 39.70
N GLN A 661 15.03 -7.12 40.55
CA GLN A 661 15.81 -5.94 40.16
C GLN A 661 17.23 -6.33 39.73
N GLN A 662 17.87 -7.26 40.44
CA GLN A 662 19.19 -7.78 40.04
C GLN A 662 19.14 -8.52 38.70
N ALA A 663 18.10 -9.31 38.44
CA ALA A 663 17.90 -9.99 37.16
C ALA A 663 17.67 -9.00 36.01
N GLU A 664 16.89 -7.93 36.23
CA GLU A 664 16.66 -6.87 35.23
C GLU A 664 17.96 -6.16 34.86
N VAL A 665 18.78 -5.79 35.85
CA VAL A 665 20.13 -5.23 35.61
C VAL A 665 21.02 -6.22 34.86
N GLY A 666 20.93 -7.52 35.15
CA GLY A 666 21.64 -8.56 34.42
C GLY A 666 21.21 -8.67 32.95
N VAL A 667 19.90 -8.58 32.68
CA VAL A 667 19.35 -8.58 31.32
C VAL A 667 19.78 -7.33 30.55
N GLU A 668 19.81 -6.17 31.20
CA GLU A 668 20.27 -4.92 30.58
C GLU A 668 21.75 -5.01 30.18
N LYS A 669 22.62 -5.50 31.07
CA LYS A 669 24.03 -5.78 30.75
C LYS A 669 24.19 -6.79 29.62
N ALA A 670 23.36 -7.84 29.58
CA ALA A 670 23.39 -8.80 28.50
C ALA A 670 22.95 -8.19 27.16
N ARG A 671 21.97 -7.27 27.16
CA ARG A 671 21.57 -6.50 25.98
C ARG A 671 22.67 -5.58 25.49
N GLU A 672 23.35 -4.89 26.40
CA GLU A 672 24.52 -4.07 26.07
C GLU A 672 25.63 -4.91 25.45
N GLN A 673 25.95 -6.08 26.02
CA GLN A 673 26.95 -7.00 25.46
C GLN A 673 26.56 -7.53 24.08
N ILE A 674 25.27 -7.81 23.86
CA ILE A 674 24.77 -8.22 22.53
C ILE A 674 24.92 -7.05 21.54
N ALA A 675 24.61 -5.82 21.94
CA ALA A 675 24.76 -4.65 21.09
C ALA A 675 26.25 -4.40 20.72
N THR A 676 27.16 -4.50 21.69
CA THR A 676 28.61 -4.35 21.42
C THR A 676 29.13 -5.46 20.52
N LEU A 677 28.70 -6.71 20.71
CA LEU A 677 29.09 -7.82 19.83
C LEU A 677 28.50 -7.69 18.43
N GLN A 678 27.29 -7.14 18.28
CA GLN A 678 26.71 -6.82 16.98
C GLN A 678 27.50 -5.72 16.26
N GLU A 679 27.89 -4.67 16.98
CA GLU A 679 28.73 -3.59 16.45
C GLU A 679 30.11 -4.11 16.03
N GLU A 680 30.74 -4.97 16.83
CA GLU A 680 32.00 -5.63 16.46
C GLU A 680 31.84 -6.54 15.23
N LEU A 681 30.73 -7.30 15.14
CA LEU A 681 30.45 -8.17 14.00
C LEU A 681 30.22 -7.36 12.71
N ASP A 682 29.52 -6.24 12.79
CA ASP A 682 29.28 -5.34 11.68
C ASP A 682 30.53 -4.55 11.30
N GLY A 683 31.37 -4.18 12.27
CA GLY A 683 32.71 -3.63 12.03
C GLY A 683 33.63 -4.65 11.34
N HIS A 684 33.56 -5.92 11.71
CA HIS A 684 34.27 -7.00 11.03
C HIS A 684 33.69 -7.28 9.62
N ARG A 685 32.38 -7.13 9.40
CA ARG A 685 31.76 -7.22 8.07
C ARG A 685 32.20 -6.08 7.16
N LEU A 686 32.28 -4.85 7.69
CA LEU A 686 32.81 -3.70 6.95
C LEU A 686 34.30 -3.88 6.62
N ARG A 687 35.08 -4.43 7.56
CA ARG A 687 36.52 -4.70 7.36
C ARG A 687 36.79 -5.83 6.35
N VAL A 688 35.83 -6.72 6.10
CA VAL A 688 35.90 -7.82 5.13
C VAL A 688 35.20 -7.45 3.79
N GLY A 689 35.07 -6.15 3.50
CA GLY A 689 34.63 -5.65 2.20
C GLY A 689 35.77 -5.58 1.18
N GLY A 690 36.18 -6.72 0.63
CA GLY A 690 37.02 -6.75 -0.58
C GLY A 690 38.04 -7.89 -0.65
N GLY A 691 37.65 -9.05 -1.18
CA GLY A 691 38.60 -10.09 -1.50
C GLY A 691 37.98 -11.48 -1.61
N LYS A 692 37.97 -12.02 -2.83
CA LYS A 692 37.67 -13.41 -3.16
C LYS A 692 38.59 -14.33 -2.32
N GLY A 693 38.05 -15.10 -1.38
CA GLY A 693 38.84 -16.03 -0.57
C GLY A 693 37.98 -16.80 0.42
N GLY A 694 37.87 -18.12 0.22
CA GLY A 694 36.97 -18.99 0.95
C GLY A 694 37.36 -19.28 2.41
N GLY A 695 36.35 -19.71 3.16
CA GLY A 695 36.42 -20.84 4.08
C GLY A 695 37.54 -20.86 5.12
N ALA A 696 37.39 -20.08 6.19
CA ALA A 696 38.14 -20.31 7.44
C ALA A 696 37.22 -20.35 8.69
N GLY A 697 36.18 -19.50 8.76
CA GLY A 697 35.24 -19.48 9.89
C GLY A 697 34.29 -20.69 9.98
N ALA A 698 33.85 -21.23 8.85
CA ALA A 698 32.99 -22.42 8.81
C ALA A 698 33.74 -23.72 9.19
N SER A 699 35.07 -23.76 9.01
CA SER A 699 35.87 -24.92 9.39
C SER A 699 36.00 -25.04 10.90
N MET A 700 36.28 -23.95 11.62
CA MET A 700 36.43 -23.98 13.09
C MET A 700 35.11 -24.33 13.81
N LEU A 701 33.97 -23.82 13.33
CA LEU A 701 32.65 -24.21 13.84
C LEU A 701 32.30 -25.67 13.49
N SER A 702 32.67 -26.15 12.29
CA SER A 702 32.49 -27.56 11.93
C SER A 702 33.41 -28.49 12.74
N GLU A 703 34.58 -28.02 13.15
CA GLU A 703 35.54 -28.78 13.94
C GLU A 703 35.13 -28.81 15.42
N GLN A 704 34.65 -27.69 15.97
CA GLN A 704 34.03 -27.62 17.30
C GLN A 704 32.74 -28.44 17.36
N PHE A 705 31.88 -28.38 16.35
CA PHE A 705 30.66 -29.22 16.29
C PHE A 705 30.99 -30.71 16.14
N ARG A 706 32.03 -31.05 15.37
CA ARG A 706 32.53 -32.43 15.32
C ARG A 706 33.19 -32.86 16.63
N ALA A 707 33.81 -31.95 17.38
CA ALA A 707 34.39 -32.24 18.69
C ALA A 707 33.29 -32.49 19.73
N THR A 708 32.29 -31.62 19.83
CA THR A 708 31.14 -31.80 20.74
C THR A 708 30.36 -33.06 20.40
N MET A 709 30.13 -33.36 19.11
CA MET A 709 29.46 -34.60 18.70
C MET A 709 30.29 -35.86 19.00
N ARG A 710 31.64 -35.78 18.99
CA ARG A 710 32.50 -36.89 19.44
C ARG A 710 32.45 -37.04 20.95
N GLU A 711 32.39 -35.94 21.68
CA GLU A 711 32.33 -35.91 23.14
C GLU A 711 30.97 -36.41 23.66
N GLU A 712 29.87 -36.01 23.03
CA GLU A 712 28.53 -36.55 23.32
C GLU A 712 28.45 -38.03 22.95
N ARG A 713 28.98 -38.45 21.79
CA ARG A 713 29.04 -39.89 21.45
C ARG A 713 29.84 -40.68 22.48
N LYS A 714 30.95 -40.12 22.98
CA LYS A 714 31.75 -40.75 24.04
C LYS A 714 30.96 -40.82 25.34
N LYS A 715 30.27 -39.76 25.73
CA LYS A 715 29.41 -39.70 26.91
C LYS A 715 28.25 -40.70 26.83
N PHE A 716 27.54 -40.77 25.71
CA PHE A 716 26.51 -41.79 25.48
C PHE A 716 27.08 -43.21 25.53
N GLN A 717 28.31 -43.42 25.05
CA GLN A 717 28.97 -44.72 25.13
C GLN A 717 29.42 -45.08 26.55
N GLU A 718 29.79 -44.09 27.37
CA GLU A 718 30.06 -44.23 28.80
C GLU A 718 28.78 -44.49 29.57
N ASP A 719 27.69 -43.75 29.31
CA ASP A 719 26.37 -43.96 29.90
C ASP A 719 25.84 -45.36 29.56
N LEU A 720 25.99 -45.83 28.31
CA LEU A 720 25.62 -47.20 27.94
C LEU A 720 26.48 -48.26 28.67
N ARG A 721 27.76 -47.97 28.92
CA ARG A 721 28.63 -48.86 29.71
C ARG A 721 28.23 -48.84 31.17
N GLU A 722 27.84 -47.70 31.71
CA GLU A 722 27.42 -47.54 33.09
C GLU A 722 26.05 -48.19 33.33
N GLU A 723 25.08 -47.97 32.44
CA GLU A 723 23.78 -48.67 32.38
C GLU A 723 23.99 -50.19 32.31
N ARG A 724 24.85 -50.68 31.42
CA ARG A 724 25.20 -52.12 31.36
C ARG A 724 25.90 -52.59 32.64
N GLY A 725 26.69 -51.73 33.29
CA GLY A 725 27.31 -52.01 34.58
C GLY A 725 26.28 -52.10 35.71
N ARG A 726 25.29 -51.20 35.73
CA ARG A 726 24.14 -51.24 36.66
C ARG A 726 23.26 -52.45 36.40
N ALA A 727 22.99 -52.78 35.14
CA ALA A 727 22.26 -53.98 34.77
C ALA A 727 23.00 -55.25 35.21
N ARG A 728 24.32 -55.33 35.02
CA ARG A 728 25.12 -56.45 35.53
C ARG A 728 25.11 -56.55 37.06
N LYS A 729 25.20 -55.41 37.77
CA LYS A 729 25.08 -55.40 39.24
C LYS A 729 23.70 -55.87 39.70
N LEU A 730 22.64 -55.41 39.05
CA LEU A 730 21.27 -55.86 39.33
C LEU A 730 21.07 -57.33 38.97
N GLU A 731 21.67 -57.83 37.89
CA GLU A 731 21.68 -59.24 37.52
C GLU A 731 22.48 -60.08 38.53
N GLU A 732 23.61 -59.60 39.02
CA GLU A 732 24.39 -60.25 40.08
C GLU A 732 23.62 -60.27 41.40
N GLU A 733 22.93 -59.18 41.75
CA GLU A 733 22.03 -59.11 42.91
C GLU A 733 20.82 -60.04 42.74
N LEU A 734 20.20 -60.09 41.56
CA LEU A 734 19.15 -61.05 41.23
C LEU A 734 19.65 -62.49 41.26
N ALA A 735 20.86 -62.75 40.76
CA ALA A 735 21.48 -64.07 40.79
C ALA A 735 21.90 -64.46 42.21
N ARG A 736 22.28 -63.50 43.05
CA ARG A 736 22.51 -63.68 44.49
C ARG A 736 21.20 -63.95 45.21
N LEU A 737 20.13 -63.24 44.89
CA LEU A 737 18.78 -63.48 45.40
C LEU A 737 18.30 -64.87 44.99
N LYS A 738 18.42 -65.25 43.72
CA LYS A 738 18.08 -66.58 43.20
C LYS A 738 18.92 -67.69 43.82
N ARG A 739 20.22 -67.47 44.05
CA ARG A 739 21.07 -68.41 44.81
C ARG A 739 20.65 -68.52 46.28
N SER A 740 20.25 -67.41 46.91
CA SER A 740 19.76 -67.40 48.30
C SER A 740 18.35 -68.00 48.45
N GLN A 741 17.52 -67.95 47.41
CA GLN A 741 16.21 -68.60 47.40
C GLN A 741 16.30 -70.12 47.17
N GLY A 742 17.47 -70.66 46.78
CA GLY A 742 17.65 -72.08 46.48
C GLY A 742 16.70 -72.59 45.37
N PRO A 743 16.75 -73.87 44.99
CA PRO A 743 15.76 -74.47 44.10
C PRO A 743 14.44 -74.59 44.88
N GLY A 744 13.66 -73.52 44.89
CA GLY A 744 12.34 -73.46 45.51
C GLY A 744 11.40 -74.46 44.85
N LYS A 745 11.05 -75.51 45.60
CA LYS A 745 9.90 -76.37 45.34
C LYS A 745 8.68 -75.48 45.11
N SER A 746 8.05 -75.64 43.95
CA SER A 746 6.77 -75.03 43.60
C SER A 746 5.67 -75.56 44.53
N PRO A 747 4.82 -74.70 45.12
CA PRO A 747 3.67 -75.15 45.91
C PRO A 747 2.41 -75.31 45.04
N LEU A 748 2.53 -75.68 43.75
CA LEU A 748 1.38 -75.91 42.86
C LEU A 748 1.73 -76.94 41.77
N SER A 749 1.67 -78.23 42.10
CA SER A 749 1.34 -79.32 41.17
C SER A 749 0.77 -80.49 41.98
N PRO A 750 -0.39 -81.07 41.60
CA PRO A 750 -1.05 -82.11 42.38
C PRO A 750 -0.47 -83.51 42.11
N ARG A 751 -0.32 -84.25 43.21
CA ARG A 751 0.06 -85.66 43.39
C ARG A 751 1.51 -86.08 43.13
#